data_AF-A0A4T0PHF5-F1
#
_entry.id   AF-A0A4T0PHF5-F1
#
_cell.length_a   1.000
_cell.length_b   1.000
_cell.length_c   1.000
_cell.angle_alpha   90.00
_cell.angle_beta   90.00
_cell.angle_gamma   90.00
#
_symmetry.space_group_name_H-M   'P 1'
#
loop_
_entity.id
_entity.type
_entity.pdbx_description
1 polymer ?
#
loop_
_entity_poly.entity_id
_entity_poly.type
_entity_poly.pdbx_seq_one_letter_code
_entity_poly.pdbx_strand_id
1 'polypeptide(L)'
;MDKYFEADYDPATDINLPDNATDQDFDSWNIMLDNVRERNKLKQQREAELWEEEKRKERERENIKLGREKAKIAKLLGPDAEKEYQKRKKEAKRARKEETKEMIKSQVISSIDNENSSNLFQNAQPFGVAPGDESHHEEEGDGLGDLHHLQAAVNINRRTSVSAESIKPNKVTTKTIIPKSDQQKAFLQESLKKNFLFKNLQTEQYDDVLNAMNKIKVTKGKWVIEEGDDGDYFYVVDSGEFSAYIRVPSTSNDFDNDVTPPASCPKEFKLKNVLDYTKGGSFGELALMYNAPRAASILAKSDSELWSVDRLTFRSILLNHTYNKRNLYDNFLSEVDLLKSLHPSERSKIADALESRSYSPNEVVISQGDTGDAFYFVEQGEADIIKNGEKVGSYKKGDYFAGQNEGFYTTEILPMFRLGFRYYACESYQHKPSAFKTIPFRQNQVQFSMQDRSPHVELSLDHRTIISNSGYRSARTSEPIRSGTYYYEVKIDKGGGVDEAHVRVGVSRREAESGAPVGYDGYSYGWRDINGHKVHLSRSQKYSDGFTTGDVVGVLVHLPVNQPRKVSINKTRIPIKYKELLWFELSEYPHTKEMDLLMDYGHEDEIPIDKGRLGKKSTKGIKIPRIPGSFIEFFKNGEPVASEPAYTDLLDYLPKKKQPEGAKASKKQDLKKDLDYDDGTCGYYPMVSLYKGGQATLNPGPEFAYPPNTKHAYKPLSDRFGEFWEEMRLLDDEACAELPDVADVLIPQSIAELSGTDQQFYGTGSVDGATPTAPKPDVTSQPPEVPMQDVQMQERQEELPDHSHQFIPNVDILNE
;
A
#
# COMPACT_ATOMS: atom_id res chain seq x y z
N MET A 1 -24.00 -18.19 -31.72
CA MET A 1 -24.49 -16.93 -31.10
C MET A 1 -24.22 -16.92 -29.61
N ASP A 2 -24.32 -18.05 -28.90
CA ASP A 2 -24.33 -18.07 -27.44
C ASP A 2 -23.02 -17.61 -26.77
N LYS A 3 -21.87 -17.79 -27.43
CA LYS A 3 -20.57 -17.21 -27.01
C LYS A 3 -20.57 -15.67 -26.87
N TYR A 4 -21.51 -14.95 -27.49
CA TYR A 4 -21.60 -13.48 -27.40
C TYR A 4 -22.42 -12.98 -26.19
N PHE A 5 -22.78 -13.86 -25.26
CA PHE A 5 -23.51 -13.53 -24.02
C PHE A 5 -22.72 -13.79 -22.73
N GLU A 6 -21.48 -14.24 -22.81
CA GLU A 6 -20.56 -14.37 -21.67
C GLU A 6 -20.03 -12.99 -21.22
N ALA A 7 -19.70 -12.86 -19.92
CA ALA A 7 -19.40 -11.56 -19.31
C ALA A 7 -18.06 -10.93 -19.74
N ASP A 8 -17.11 -11.78 -20.14
CA ASP A 8 -15.70 -11.42 -20.35
C ASP A 8 -15.27 -11.50 -21.83
N TYR A 9 -16.22 -11.52 -22.77
CA TYR A 9 -15.93 -11.52 -24.20
C TYR A 9 -15.40 -10.15 -24.67
N ASP A 10 -14.07 -10.02 -24.78
CA ASP A 10 -13.41 -8.87 -25.39
C ASP A 10 -13.36 -9.02 -26.92
N PRO A 11 -14.10 -8.22 -27.71
CA PRO A 11 -14.04 -8.28 -29.16
C PRO A 11 -12.69 -7.82 -29.74
N ALA A 12 -11.78 -7.22 -28.94
CA ALA A 12 -10.48 -6.78 -29.44
C ALA A 12 -9.49 -7.94 -29.70
N THR A 13 -9.70 -9.13 -29.12
CA THR A 13 -8.76 -10.26 -29.21
C THR A 13 -9.03 -11.22 -30.38
N ASP A 14 -10.19 -11.14 -31.03
CA ASP A 14 -10.68 -12.15 -31.99
C ASP A 14 -10.91 -11.59 -33.42
N ILE A 15 -10.40 -10.38 -33.73
CA ILE A 15 -10.56 -9.72 -35.04
C ILE A 15 -9.27 -9.82 -35.86
N ASN A 16 -9.13 -10.92 -36.60
CA ASN A 16 -8.37 -10.96 -37.84
C ASN A 16 -9.36 -11.19 -39.00
N LEU A 17 -9.69 -10.12 -39.72
CA LEU A 17 -10.33 -10.25 -41.03
C LEU A 17 -9.31 -10.89 -41.99
N PRO A 18 -9.69 -11.91 -42.79
CA PRO A 18 -8.83 -12.46 -43.83
C PRO A 18 -8.41 -11.37 -44.82
N ASP A 19 -7.21 -11.48 -45.39
CA ASP A 19 -6.61 -10.51 -46.36
C ASP A 19 -7.41 -10.32 -47.67
N ASN A 20 -8.53 -11.02 -47.81
CA ASN A 20 -9.38 -11.13 -48.98
C ASN A 20 -10.89 -10.90 -48.69
N ALA A 21 -11.21 -10.16 -47.62
CA ALA A 21 -12.57 -9.72 -47.30
C ALA A 21 -13.19 -8.82 -48.39
N THR A 22 -14.52 -8.89 -48.54
CA THR A 22 -15.30 -8.18 -49.57
C THR A 22 -16.12 -7.01 -48.99
N ASP A 23 -16.63 -6.12 -49.84
CA ASP A 23 -17.44 -4.96 -49.40
C ASP A 23 -18.69 -5.37 -48.59
N GLN A 24 -19.28 -6.54 -48.86
CA GLN A 24 -20.43 -7.06 -48.09
C GLN A 24 -20.04 -7.52 -46.67
N ASP A 25 -18.78 -7.91 -46.45
CA ASP A 25 -18.27 -8.26 -45.13
C ASP A 25 -18.10 -6.98 -44.28
N PHE A 26 -17.68 -5.87 -44.90
CA PHE A 26 -17.57 -4.55 -44.25
C PHE A 26 -18.93 -3.96 -43.84
N ASP A 27 -19.95 -4.04 -44.69
CA ASP A 27 -21.31 -3.58 -44.32
C ASP A 27 -21.88 -4.40 -43.15
N SER A 28 -21.67 -5.72 -43.16
CA SER A 28 -22.06 -6.60 -42.06
C SER A 28 -21.34 -6.24 -40.75
N TRP A 29 -20.07 -5.85 -40.84
CA TRP A 29 -19.25 -5.43 -39.69
C TRP A 29 -19.65 -4.06 -39.14
N ASN A 30 -20.02 -3.10 -40.00
CA ASN A 30 -20.55 -1.80 -39.58
C ASN A 30 -21.88 -1.95 -38.82
N ILE A 31 -22.79 -2.82 -39.31
CA ILE A 31 -24.03 -3.16 -38.60
C ILE A 31 -23.74 -3.80 -37.24
N MET A 32 -22.71 -4.66 -37.13
CA MET A 32 -22.28 -5.23 -35.85
C MET A 32 -21.78 -4.15 -34.88
N LEU A 33 -20.96 -3.20 -35.34
CA LEU A 33 -20.44 -2.10 -34.52
C LEU A 33 -21.53 -1.16 -34.01
N ASP A 34 -22.52 -0.82 -34.83
CA ASP A 34 -23.62 0.05 -34.40
C ASP A 34 -24.54 -0.64 -33.38
N ASN A 35 -24.76 -1.96 -33.51
CA ASN A 35 -25.44 -2.75 -32.48
C ASN A 35 -24.65 -2.78 -31.14
N VAL A 36 -23.31 -2.85 -31.19
CA VAL A 36 -22.46 -2.76 -29.99
C VAL A 36 -22.54 -1.36 -29.37
N ARG A 37 -22.56 -0.30 -30.18
CA ARG A 37 -22.73 1.09 -29.71
C ARG A 37 -24.09 1.30 -29.02
N GLU A 38 -25.19 0.82 -29.58
CA GLU A 38 -26.50 0.88 -28.93
C GLU A 38 -26.54 0.08 -27.62
N ARG A 39 -25.97 -1.14 -27.60
CA ARG A 39 -25.93 -1.97 -26.38
C ARG A 39 -25.10 -1.32 -25.27
N ASN A 40 -23.98 -0.67 -25.58
CA ASN A 40 -23.18 0.07 -24.60
C ASN A 40 -23.90 1.32 -24.07
N LYS A 41 -24.64 2.02 -24.94
CA LYS A 41 -25.49 3.16 -24.54
C LYS A 41 -26.61 2.74 -23.58
N LEU A 42 -27.25 1.60 -23.84
CA LEU A 42 -28.25 0.98 -22.95
C LEU A 42 -27.64 0.51 -21.61
N LYS A 43 -26.41 -0.03 -21.63
CA LYS A 43 -25.69 -0.42 -20.40
C LYS A 43 -25.43 0.80 -19.50
N GLN A 44 -24.90 1.89 -20.07
CA GLN A 44 -24.66 3.15 -19.33
C GLN A 44 -25.95 3.77 -18.77
N GLN A 45 -27.05 3.73 -19.53
CA GLN A 45 -28.35 4.20 -19.03
C GLN A 45 -28.81 3.38 -17.82
N ARG A 46 -28.69 2.05 -17.87
CA ARG A 46 -29.11 1.16 -16.77
C ARG A 46 -28.21 1.26 -15.53
N GLU A 47 -26.92 1.49 -15.71
CA GLU A 47 -25.98 1.80 -14.62
C GLU A 47 -26.31 3.13 -13.94
N ALA A 48 -26.67 4.16 -14.71
CA ALA A 48 -27.12 5.45 -14.17
C ALA A 48 -28.45 5.33 -13.39
N GLU A 49 -29.42 4.55 -13.90
CA GLU A 49 -30.68 4.27 -13.20
C GLU A 49 -30.45 3.53 -11.87
N LEU A 50 -29.57 2.52 -11.84
CA LEU A 50 -29.21 1.80 -10.63
C LEU A 50 -28.53 2.70 -9.60
N TRP A 51 -27.63 3.58 -10.04
CA TRP A 51 -26.97 4.58 -9.19
C TRP A 51 -27.96 5.58 -8.58
N GLU A 52 -28.92 6.09 -9.37
CA GLU A 52 -29.99 6.95 -8.84
C GLU A 52 -30.89 6.20 -7.84
N GLU A 53 -31.21 4.93 -8.10
CA GLU A 53 -32.03 4.13 -7.20
C GLU A 53 -31.32 3.82 -5.87
N GLU A 54 -30.01 3.59 -5.91
CA GLU A 54 -29.16 3.45 -4.72
C GLU A 54 -29.08 4.76 -3.93
N LYS A 55 -28.85 5.90 -4.61
CA LYS A 55 -28.89 7.23 -3.97
C LYS A 55 -30.28 7.60 -3.44
N ARG A 56 -31.36 7.03 -3.97
CA ARG A 56 -32.71 7.13 -3.39
C ARG A 56 -32.84 6.30 -2.11
N LYS A 57 -32.39 5.05 -2.13
CA LYS A 57 -32.38 4.13 -0.95
C LYS A 57 -31.50 4.67 0.18
N GLU A 58 -30.37 5.30 -0.14
CA GLU A 58 -29.49 5.96 0.83
C GLU A 58 -30.19 7.14 1.53
N ARG A 59 -30.82 8.04 0.76
CA ARG A 59 -31.62 9.16 1.30
C ARG A 59 -32.81 8.68 2.14
N GLU A 60 -33.44 7.55 1.80
CA GLU A 60 -34.47 6.93 2.65
C GLU A 60 -33.89 6.40 3.97
N ARG A 61 -32.74 5.70 3.94
CA ARG A 61 -32.05 5.22 5.15
C ARG A 61 -31.64 6.36 6.08
N GLU A 62 -31.11 7.46 5.54
CA GLU A 62 -30.78 8.66 6.32
C GLU A 62 -32.01 9.31 6.93
N ASN A 63 -33.11 9.47 6.18
CA ASN A 63 -34.36 10.01 6.71
C ASN A 63 -34.96 9.12 7.81
N ILE A 64 -34.86 7.79 7.70
CA ILE A 64 -35.27 6.85 8.75
C ILE A 64 -34.37 6.98 9.99
N LYS A 65 -33.06 7.14 9.81
CA LYS A 65 -32.09 7.37 10.90
C LYS A 65 -32.41 8.68 11.63
N LEU A 66 -32.56 9.78 10.89
CA LEU A 66 -32.92 11.10 11.41
C LEU A 66 -34.31 11.10 12.10
N GLY A 67 -35.27 10.34 11.58
CA GLY A 67 -36.59 10.14 12.19
C GLY A 67 -36.51 9.41 13.54
N ARG A 68 -35.72 8.32 13.61
CA ARG A 68 -35.46 7.59 14.87
C ARG A 68 -34.70 8.44 15.89
N GLU A 69 -33.80 9.30 15.43
CA GLU A 69 -33.00 10.20 16.27
C GLU A 69 -33.85 11.34 16.83
N LYS A 70 -34.69 11.98 16.00
CA LYS A 70 -35.73 12.92 16.45
C LYS A 70 -36.69 12.27 17.46
N ALA A 71 -37.11 11.03 17.22
CA ALA A 71 -37.98 10.30 18.15
C ALA A 71 -37.30 9.98 19.49
N LYS A 72 -35.98 9.67 19.50
CA LYS A 72 -35.20 9.54 20.74
C LYS A 72 -35.09 10.85 21.50
N ILE A 73 -34.76 11.94 20.81
CA ILE A 73 -34.61 13.29 21.38
C ILE A 73 -35.95 13.76 21.99
N ALA A 74 -37.05 13.64 21.25
CA ALA A 74 -38.39 13.98 21.74
C ALA A 74 -38.81 13.16 22.98
N LYS A 75 -38.33 11.92 23.11
CA LYS A 75 -38.62 11.05 24.26
C LYS A 75 -37.74 11.32 25.49
N LEU A 76 -36.62 12.01 25.32
CA LEU A 76 -35.66 12.32 26.40
C LEU A 76 -35.92 13.66 27.10
N LEU A 77 -36.57 14.61 26.42
CA LEU A 77 -36.49 16.03 26.78
C LEU A 77 -37.83 16.72 27.15
N GLY A 78 -38.97 16.04 27.00
CA GLY A 78 -40.27 16.56 27.45
C GLY A 78 -40.80 17.77 26.64
N PRO A 79 -41.99 18.29 27.00
CA PRO A 79 -42.72 19.26 26.17
C PRO A 79 -42.10 20.67 26.08
N ASP A 80 -41.22 21.06 27.02
CA ASP A 80 -40.63 22.41 27.01
C ASP A 80 -39.37 22.53 26.15
N ALA A 81 -38.66 21.43 25.88
CA ALA A 81 -37.46 21.46 25.06
C ALA A 81 -37.72 21.75 23.57
N GLU A 82 -38.91 21.40 23.04
CA GLU A 82 -39.27 21.74 21.66
C GLU A 82 -39.38 23.28 21.49
N LYS A 83 -39.88 24.00 22.50
CA LYS A 83 -39.88 25.47 22.49
C LYS A 83 -38.47 26.03 22.48
N GLU A 84 -37.56 25.46 23.29
CA GLU A 84 -36.17 25.92 23.32
C GLU A 84 -35.41 25.59 22.02
N TYR A 85 -35.63 24.41 21.43
CA TYR A 85 -35.07 24.05 20.14
C TYR A 85 -35.53 25.00 19.02
N GLN A 86 -36.82 25.31 18.95
CA GLN A 86 -37.35 26.27 17.96
C GLN A 86 -36.87 27.70 18.21
N LYS A 87 -36.63 28.09 19.48
CA LYS A 87 -36.00 29.37 19.84
C LYS A 87 -34.55 29.42 19.34
N ARG A 88 -33.70 28.46 19.72
CA ARG A 88 -32.29 28.37 19.27
C ARG A 88 -32.18 28.30 17.75
N LYS A 89 -33.09 27.60 17.07
CA LYS A 89 -33.16 27.53 15.59
C LYS A 89 -33.50 28.88 14.94
N LYS A 90 -34.37 29.69 15.54
CA LYS A 90 -34.64 31.07 15.08
C LYS A 90 -33.46 32.00 15.35
N GLU A 91 -32.82 31.88 16.51
CA GLU A 91 -31.64 32.68 16.89
C GLU A 91 -30.45 32.38 15.96
N ALA A 92 -30.13 31.11 15.71
CA ALA A 92 -29.10 30.70 14.76
C ALA A 92 -29.38 31.19 13.32
N LYS A 93 -30.64 31.14 12.86
CA LYS A 93 -31.02 31.67 11.53
C LYS A 93 -30.90 33.20 11.45
N ARG A 94 -31.06 33.91 12.57
CA ARG A 94 -30.85 35.37 12.65
C ARG A 94 -29.36 35.71 12.67
N ALA A 95 -28.56 35.03 13.50
CA ALA A 95 -27.11 35.22 13.57
C ALA A 95 -26.46 35.06 12.19
N ARG A 96 -26.76 33.96 11.49
CA ARG A 96 -26.23 33.69 10.14
C ARG A 96 -26.59 34.76 9.11
N LYS A 97 -27.77 35.39 9.24
CA LYS A 97 -28.23 36.45 8.33
C LYS A 97 -27.49 37.76 8.57
N GLU A 98 -27.15 38.06 9.82
CA GLU A 98 -26.35 39.24 10.18
C GLU A 98 -24.85 39.03 9.87
N GLU A 99 -24.29 37.82 10.06
CA GLU A 99 -22.96 37.43 9.54
C GLU A 99 -22.86 37.65 8.02
N THR A 100 -23.83 37.14 7.25
CA THR A 100 -23.86 37.30 5.78
C THR A 100 -23.90 38.79 5.38
N LYS A 101 -24.54 39.63 6.20
CA LYS A 101 -24.70 41.07 5.95
C LYS A 101 -23.44 41.87 6.30
N GLU A 102 -22.70 41.48 7.34
CA GLU A 102 -21.38 42.02 7.66
C GLU A 102 -20.34 41.62 6.59
N MET A 103 -20.33 40.34 6.18
CA MET A 103 -19.44 39.82 5.13
C MET A 103 -19.58 40.57 3.80
N ILE A 104 -20.82 40.82 3.35
CA ILE A 104 -21.07 41.63 2.13
C ILE A 104 -20.57 43.08 2.31
N LYS A 105 -20.58 43.61 3.53
CA LYS A 105 -20.20 45.00 3.83
C LYS A 105 -18.68 45.19 3.88
N SER A 106 -17.92 44.20 4.37
CA SER A 106 -16.46 44.20 4.28
C SER A 106 -15.98 44.00 2.83
N GLN A 107 -16.68 43.16 2.07
CA GLN A 107 -16.29 42.75 0.71
C GLN A 107 -16.49 43.85 -0.36
N VAL A 108 -17.17 44.95 -0.04
CA VAL A 108 -17.29 46.14 -0.90
C VAL A 108 -16.16 47.15 -0.64
N ILE A 109 -15.49 47.07 0.51
CA ILE A 109 -14.46 48.04 0.93
C ILE A 109 -13.05 47.62 0.46
N SER A 110 -12.80 46.33 0.24
CA SER A 110 -11.49 45.79 -0.17
C SER A 110 -11.21 45.79 -1.68
N SER A 111 -12.17 46.20 -2.52
CA SER A 111 -12.10 46.03 -3.98
C SER A 111 -11.56 47.24 -4.76
N ILE A 112 -10.76 48.11 -4.13
CA ILE A 112 -10.33 49.38 -4.73
C ILE A 112 -8.81 49.45 -5.03
N ASP A 113 -7.96 48.64 -4.40
CA ASP A 113 -6.50 48.75 -4.55
C ASP A 113 -5.81 47.45 -5.01
N ASN A 114 -4.77 47.66 -5.83
CA ASN A 114 -3.72 46.77 -6.35
C ASN A 114 -3.93 45.94 -7.64
N GLU A 115 -3.01 46.23 -8.57
CA GLU A 115 -2.71 45.56 -9.84
C GLU A 115 -1.59 44.51 -9.66
N ASN A 116 -1.23 43.82 -10.76
CA ASN A 116 -0.14 42.84 -10.94
C ASN A 116 -0.43 41.39 -10.48
N SER A 117 -0.76 40.54 -11.45
CA SER A 117 -0.77 39.08 -11.30
C SER A 117 0.19 38.41 -12.29
N SER A 118 1.27 37.83 -11.74
CA SER A 118 2.08 36.80 -12.40
C SER A 118 2.44 35.75 -11.35
N ASN A 119 2.60 34.48 -11.76
CA ASN A 119 2.69 33.27 -10.91
C ASN A 119 1.34 32.73 -10.41
N LEU A 120 0.67 31.98 -11.29
CA LEU A 120 -0.30 30.94 -10.93
C LEU A 120 0.06 29.67 -11.76
N PHE A 121 -0.30 28.48 -11.28
CA PHE A 121 0.00 27.15 -11.86
C PHE A 121 1.43 26.61 -11.62
N GLN A 122 1.64 25.99 -10.44
CA GLN A 122 2.81 25.15 -10.16
C GLN A 122 2.46 23.70 -9.71
N ASN A 123 1.17 23.36 -9.55
CA ASN A 123 0.70 22.05 -9.05
C ASN A 123 -0.21 21.31 -10.03
N ALA A 124 0.35 20.87 -11.16
CA ALA A 124 -0.25 19.86 -12.04
C ALA A 124 0.85 18.96 -12.61
N GLN A 125 1.09 17.82 -11.95
CA GLN A 125 2.02 16.78 -12.41
C GLN A 125 1.34 15.88 -13.45
N PRO A 126 1.82 15.78 -14.70
CA PRO A 126 1.40 14.76 -15.65
C PRO A 126 2.33 13.54 -15.57
N PHE A 127 1.80 12.41 -15.11
CA PHE A 127 2.43 11.07 -15.12
C PHE A 127 3.73 10.89 -14.31
N GLY A 128 3.58 10.27 -13.14
CA GLY A 128 4.47 9.16 -12.74
C GLY A 128 5.90 9.48 -12.31
N VAL A 129 6.07 10.36 -11.31
CA VAL A 129 7.30 10.43 -10.49
C VAL A 129 6.89 10.47 -9.02
N ALA A 130 7.56 9.70 -8.16
CA ALA A 130 7.37 9.76 -6.71
C ALA A 130 8.26 10.88 -6.12
N PRO A 131 7.78 11.66 -5.13
CA PRO A 131 8.56 12.76 -4.59
C PRO A 131 9.71 12.25 -3.70
N GLY A 132 10.94 12.68 -4.01
CA GLY A 132 12.10 12.58 -3.12
C GLY A 132 12.31 13.87 -2.32
N ASP A 133 12.95 13.76 -1.16
CA ASP A 133 13.23 14.88 -0.25
C ASP A 133 14.22 15.90 -0.85
N GLU A 134 13.92 17.19 -0.67
CA GLU A 134 14.94 18.25 -0.64
C GLU A 134 14.87 18.99 0.70
N SER A 135 16.04 19.20 1.31
CA SER A 135 16.19 19.76 2.65
C SER A 135 16.35 21.29 2.63
N HIS A 136 16.03 21.90 3.77
CA HIS A 136 15.91 23.35 3.96
C HIS A 136 17.14 24.19 3.54
N HIS A 137 16.84 25.32 2.88
CA HIS A 137 17.55 26.58 3.11
C HIS A 137 16.52 27.68 3.46
N GLU A 138 16.84 28.49 4.47
CA GLU A 138 15.95 29.54 5.01
C GLU A 138 16.20 30.89 4.33
N GLU A 139 15.14 31.56 3.87
CA GLU A 139 15.06 33.03 3.80
C GLU A 139 13.67 33.48 4.26
N GLU A 140 13.62 34.52 5.10
CA GLU A 140 12.38 35.04 5.71
C GLU A 140 11.61 35.97 4.75
N GLY A 141 10.27 35.87 4.73
CA GLY A 141 9.41 36.78 3.96
C GLY A 141 7.92 36.61 4.26
N ASP A 142 7.34 37.54 5.02
CA ASP A 142 5.92 37.55 5.39
C ASP A 142 4.97 37.69 4.18
N GLY A 143 3.87 36.90 4.12
CA GLY A 143 2.87 37.11 3.06
C GLY A 143 1.76 36.06 2.84
N LEU A 144 1.38 35.24 3.81
CA LEU A 144 0.33 34.21 3.63
C LEU A 144 -1.03 34.63 4.20
N GLY A 145 -1.93 35.11 3.32
CA GLY A 145 -3.30 35.50 3.73
C GLY A 145 -4.40 35.40 2.65
N ASP A 146 -4.09 35.63 1.36
CA ASP A 146 -5.12 36.10 0.41
C ASP A 146 -5.41 35.19 -0.81
N LEU A 147 -5.17 33.88 -0.71
CA LEU A 147 -5.34 32.94 -1.84
C LEU A 147 -6.71 32.24 -1.93
N HIS A 148 -7.61 32.44 -0.96
CA HIS A 148 -8.80 31.59 -0.83
C HIS A 148 -10.06 32.08 -1.57
N HIS A 149 -10.07 33.31 -2.10
CA HIS A 149 -11.33 33.95 -2.55
C HIS A 149 -11.63 33.89 -4.07
N LEU A 150 -10.66 33.56 -4.93
CA LEU A 150 -10.87 33.48 -6.39
C LEU A 150 -11.28 32.09 -6.92
N GLN A 151 -11.09 31.01 -6.14
CA GLN A 151 -11.49 29.65 -6.55
C GLN A 151 -13.02 29.45 -6.68
N ALA A 152 -13.83 30.36 -6.15
CA ALA A 152 -15.29 30.23 -6.07
C ALA A 152 -16.04 30.69 -7.34
N ALA A 153 -15.46 31.58 -8.15
CA ALA A 153 -16.19 32.22 -9.25
C ALA A 153 -16.20 31.41 -10.57
N VAL A 154 -15.19 30.56 -10.80
CA VAL A 154 -15.02 29.82 -12.08
C VAL A 154 -15.69 28.43 -12.05
N ASN A 155 -16.05 27.91 -10.86
CA ASN A 155 -16.53 26.53 -10.69
C ASN A 155 -18.06 26.34 -10.80
N ILE A 156 -18.81 27.30 -11.34
CA ILE A 156 -20.27 27.20 -11.52
C ILE A 156 -20.65 26.87 -12.98
N ASN A 157 -20.09 25.78 -13.53
CA ASN A 157 -20.85 24.74 -14.25
C ASN A 157 -19.95 23.65 -14.86
N ARG A 158 -20.44 22.40 -14.81
CA ARG A 158 -19.97 21.21 -15.57
C ARG A 158 -18.51 20.78 -15.36
N ARG A 159 -18.32 19.80 -14.47
CA ARG A 159 -17.27 18.79 -14.66
C ARG A 159 -17.67 17.89 -15.82
N THR A 160 -17.18 18.16 -17.03
CA THR A 160 -17.18 17.19 -18.13
C THR A 160 -16.05 16.18 -17.93
N SER A 161 -16.33 14.90 -18.19
CA SER A 161 -15.30 13.86 -18.22
C SER A 161 -14.44 14.02 -19.47
N VAL A 162 -13.17 14.38 -19.31
CA VAL A 162 -12.23 14.53 -20.43
C VAL A 162 -11.56 13.18 -20.70
N SER A 163 -12.06 12.43 -21.67
CA SER A 163 -11.36 11.26 -22.20
C SER A 163 -10.27 11.70 -23.17
N ALA A 164 -9.05 11.19 -22.99
CA ALA A 164 -8.01 11.24 -24.00
C ALA A 164 -8.25 10.14 -25.04
N GLU A 165 -8.06 10.45 -26.33
CA GLU A 165 -8.08 9.44 -27.38
C GLU A 165 -6.88 8.49 -27.25
N SER A 166 -7.10 7.21 -27.54
CA SER A 166 -6.06 6.17 -27.50
C SER A 166 -5.21 6.21 -28.76
N ILE A 167 -4.04 6.86 -28.66
CA ILE A 167 -3.02 6.86 -29.72
C ILE A 167 -2.24 5.55 -29.63
N LYS A 168 -2.46 4.62 -30.57
CA LYS A 168 -1.67 3.38 -30.68
C LYS A 168 -0.27 3.70 -31.24
N PRO A 169 0.84 3.45 -30.53
CA PRO A 169 2.20 3.86 -30.94
C PRO A 169 2.84 2.97 -32.03
N ASN A 170 2.05 2.36 -32.91
CA ASN A 170 2.49 1.36 -33.89
C ASN A 170 2.51 1.85 -35.35
N LYS A 171 2.42 3.16 -35.60
CA LYS A 171 2.85 3.74 -36.88
C LYS A 171 4.07 4.60 -36.63
N VAL A 172 5.17 4.28 -37.31
CA VAL A 172 6.35 5.14 -37.40
C VAL A 172 5.92 6.45 -38.05
N THR A 173 5.61 7.46 -37.23
CA THR A 173 5.36 8.82 -37.70
C THR A 173 6.70 9.41 -38.15
N THR A 174 6.87 9.59 -39.46
CA THR A 174 8.05 10.25 -40.02
C THR A 174 8.16 11.65 -39.42
N LYS A 175 9.25 11.91 -38.69
CA LYS A 175 9.49 13.19 -38.01
C LYS A 175 9.26 14.36 -38.96
N THR A 176 8.33 15.25 -38.61
CA THR A 176 8.02 16.43 -39.42
C THR A 176 9.14 17.45 -39.27
N ILE A 177 10.00 17.55 -40.29
CA ILE A 177 11.12 18.51 -40.32
C ILE A 177 10.79 19.61 -41.33
N ILE A 178 10.39 20.77 -40.81
CA ILE A 178 10.22 22.00 -41.60
C ILE A 178 11.51 22.83 -41.45
N PRO A 179 12.30 23.02 -42.54
CA PRO A 179 13.55 23.77 -42.48
C PRO A 179 13.38 25.20 -41.95
N LYS A 180 14.28 25.61 -41.06
CA LYS A 180 14.30 26.92 -40.39
C LYS A 180 15.72 27.44 -40.35
N SER A 181 15.90 28.76 -40.48
CA SER A 181 17.18 29.41 -40.25
C SER A 181 17.54 29.41 -38.75
N ASP A 182 18.82 29.57 -38.44
CA ASP A 182 19.29 29.58 -37.03
C ASP A 182 18.66 30.71 -36.22
N GLN A 183 18.39 31.86 -36.86
CA GLN A 183 17.65 32.98 -36.24
C GLN A 183 16.21 32.61 -35.89
N GLN A 184 15.53 31.83 -36.74
CA GLN A 184 14.17 31.34 -36.46
C GLN A 184 14.17 30.29 -35.36
N LYS A 185 15.16 29.38 -35.35
CA LYS A 185 15.34 28.40 -34.28
C LYS A 185 15.59 29.07 -32.93
N ALA A 186 16.52 30.03 -32.87
CA ALA A 186 16.81 30.79 -31.65
C ALA A 186 15.59 31.57 -31.14
N PHE A 187 14.84 32.23 -32.03
CA PHE A 187 13.61 32.94 -31.66
C PHE A 187 12.54 32.00 -31.08
N LEU A 188 12.32 30.84 -31.70
CA LEU A 188 11.38 29.84 -31.19
C LEU A 188 11.87 29.21 -29.89
N GLN A 189 13.17 28.93 -29.74
CA GLN A 189 13.78 28.47 -28.49
C GLN A 189 13.56 29.47 -27.34
N GLU A 190 13.69 30.77 -27.58
CA GLU A 190 13.44 31.77 -26.54
C GLU A 190 11.94 31.91 -26.21
N SER A 191 11.07 31.82 -27.23
CA SER A 191 9.62 31.97 -27.07
C SER A 191 9.00 30.77 -26.35
N LEU A 192 9.39 29.54 -26.71
CA LEU A 192 8.86 28.32 -26.10
C LEU A 192 9.37 28.11 -24.66
N LYS A 193 10.62 28.50 -24.32
CA LYS A 193 11.16 28.41 -22.94
C LYS A 193 10.31 29.12 -21.88
N LYS A 194 9.57 30.16 -22.28
CA LYS A 194 8.70 30.94 -21.38
C LYS A 194 7.39 30.20 -21.06
N ASN A 195 6.93 29.32 -21.96
CA ASN A 195 5.68 28.59 -21.83
C ASN A 195 5.84 27.33 -20.94
N PHE A 196 4.94 27.15 -19.97
CA PHE A 196 5.03 26.07 -18.97
C PHE A 196 5.07 24.67 -19.60
N LEU A 197 4.44 24.48 -20.75
CA LEU A 197 4.31 23.19 -21.43
C LEU A 197 5.65 22.66 -21.97
N PHE A 198 6.62 23.55 -22.22
CA PHE A 198 7.90 23.22 -22.83
C PHE A 198 9.09 23.32 -21.86
N LYS A 199 8.86 23.70 -20.59
CA LYS A 199 9.92 23.82 -19.57
C LYS A 199 10.52 22.48 -19.16
N ASN A 200 9.73 21.41 -19.20
CA ASN A 200 10.10 20.07 -18.71
C ASN A 200 10.41 19.08 -19.85
N LEU A 201 10.67 19.58 -21.07
CA LEU A 201 11.05 18.74 -22.20
C LEU A 201 12.56 18.55 -22.25
N GLN A 202 12.98 17.33 -22.55
CA GLN A 202 14.38 17.04 -22.86
C GLN A 202 14.79 17.68 -24.19
N THR A 203 16.09 17.95 -24.37
CA THR A 203 16.64 18.65 -25.55
C THR A 203 16.18 18.06 -26.88
N GLU A 204 16.13 16.72 -27.00
CA GLU A 204 15.69 16.03 -28.22
C GLU A 204 14.20 16.25 -28.53
N GLN A 205 13.34 16.17 -27.51
CA GLN A 205 11.90 16.43 -27.64
C GLN A 205 11.64 17.88 -28.03
N TYR A 206 12.44 18.79 -27.44
CA TYR A 206 12.39 20.22 -27.72
C TYR A 206 12.74 20.52 -29.18
N ASP A 207 13.83 19.93 -29.69
CA ASP A 207 14.23 20.06 -31.09
C ASP A 207 13.22 19.43 -32.06
N ASP A 208 12.61 18.29 -31.73
CA ASP A 208 11.54 17.70 -32.55
C ASP A 208 10.31 18.62 -32.65
N VAL A 209 9.90 19.26 -31.55
CA VAL A 209 8.84 20.29 -31.56
C VAL A 209 9.24 21.46 -32.46
N LEU A 210 10.44 22.02 -32.29
CA LEU A 210 10.95 23.13 -33.10
C LEU A 210 10.96 22.79 -34.59
N ASN A 211 11.36 21.57 -34.95
CA ASN A 211 11.38 21.09 -36.32
C ASN A 211 9.95 20.97 -36.90
N ALA A 212 8.98 20.54 -36.10
CA ALA A 212 7.57 20.39 -36.50
C ALA A 212 6.80 21.70 -36.68
N MET A 213 7.18 22.81 -36.04
CA MET A 213 6.44 24.08 -36.16
C MET A 213 6.42 24.62 -37.61
N ASN A 214 5.22 24.93 -38.13
CA ASN A 214 5.00 25.55 -39.43
C ASN A 214 4.71 27.05 -39.30
N LYS A 215 5.03 27.88 -40.31
CA LYS A 215 4.68 29.31 -40.31
C LYS A 215 3.38 29.57 -41.07
N ILE A 216 2.47 30.33 -40.49
CA ILE A 216 1.17 30.71 -41.07
C ILE A 216 0.99 32.23 -41.05
N LYS A 217 0.21 32.75 -42.02
CA LYS A 217 -0.15 34.18 -42.11
C LYS A 217 -1.62 34.39 -41.76
N VAL A 218 -1.91 35.48 -41.05
CA VAL A 218 -3.24 35.84 -40.56
C VAL A 218 -3.53 37.30 -40.92
N THR A 219 -4.68 37.57 -41.51
CA THR A 219 -5.11 38.94 -41.84
C THR A 219 -5.83 39.59 -40.66
N LYS A 220 -5.74 40.92 -40.55
CA LYS A 220 -6.49 41.71 -39.56
C LYS A 220 -7.98 41.36 -39.55
N GLY A 221 -8.54 41.25 -38.34
CA GLY A 221 -9.96 40.96 -38.12
C GLY A 221 -10.32 39.48 -38.20
N LYS A 222 -9.36 38.58 -38.48
CA LYS A 222 -9.61 37.13 -38.49
C LYS A 222 -9.56 36.55 -37.07
N TRP A 223 -10.56 35.73 -36.74
CA TRP A 223 -10.53 34.85 -35.56
C TRP A 223 -9.62 33.65 -35.85
N VAL A 224 -8.64 33.40 -34.97
CA VAL A 224 -7.67 32.29 -35.05
C VAL A 224 -8.16 31.09 -34.24
N ILE A 225 -8.91 31.36 -33.17
CA ILE A 225 -9.53 30.41 -32.26
C ILE A 225 -10.90 30.99 -31.90
N GLU A 226 -11.95 30.19 -31.81
CA GLU A 226 -13.23 30.59 -31.22
C GLU A 226 -13.50 29.79 -29.92
N GLU A 227 -14.12 30.45 -28.93
CA GLU A 227 -14.44 29.83 -27.65
C GLU A 227 -15.44 28.67 -27.82
N GLY A 228 -15.07 27.50 -27.29
CA GLY A 228 -15.82 26.25 -27.41
C GLY A 228 -15.35 25.32 -28.51
N ASP A 229 -14.46 25.75 -29.43
CA ASP A 229 -13.89 24.89 -30.47
C ASP A 229 -13.07 23.73 -29.88
N ASP A 230 -12.91 22.66 -30.66
CA ASP A 230 -11.90 21.63 -30.39
C ASP A 230 -10.48 22.20 -30.61
N GLY A 231 -9.55 21.86 -29.71
CA GLY A 231 -8.24 22.48 -29.68
C GLY A 231 -7.16 21.70 -30.42
N ASP A 232 -7.00 22.01 -31.71
CA ASP A 232 -6.14 21.22 -32.61
C ASP A 232 -4.71 21.73 -32.78
N TYR A 233 -4.42 22.97 -32.38
CA TYR A 233 -3.13 23.64 -32.61
C TYR A 233 -2.67 24.48 -31.42
N PHE A 234 -1.36 24.65 -31.30
CA PHE A 234 -0.70 25.65 -30.45
C PHE A 234 0.05 26.66 -31.32
N TYR A 235 0.08 27.91 -30.88
CA TYR A 235 0.60 29.04 -31.66
C TYR A 235 1.62 29.88 -30.90
N VAL A 236 2.61 30.41 -31.62
CA VAL A 236 3.58 31.42 -31.15
C VAL A 236 3.57 32.60 -32.12
N VAL A 237 3.51 33.83 -31.61
CA VAL A 237 3.44 35.05 -32.43
C VAL A 237 4.82 35.43 -32.96
N ASP A 238 4.99 35.40 -34.29
CA ASP A 238 6.22 35.83 -34.97
C ASP A 238 6.22 37.34 -35.24
N SER A 239 5.06 37.87 -35.65
CA SER A 239 4.81 39.31 -35.84
C SER A 239 3.32 39.64 -35.78
N GLY A 240 3.02 40.90 -35.46
CA GLY A 240 1.65 41.43 -35.33
C GLY A 240 1.05 41.29 -33.92
N GLU A 241 -0.22 41.68 -33.81
CA GLU A 241 -0.96 41.82 -32.55
C GLU A 241 -2.23 40.96 -32.52
N PHE A 242 -2.52 40.35 -31.37
CA PHE A 242 -3.70 39.53 -31.13
C PHE A 242 -4.34 39.83 -29.78
N SER A 243 -5.63 39.55 -29.65
CA SER A 243 -6.40 39.74 -28.41
C SER A 243 -7.25 38.51 -28.08
N ALA A 244 -7.22 38.09 -26.81
CA ALA A 244 -8.10 37.07 -26.26
C ALA A 244 -9.42 37.69 -25.77
N TYR A 245 -10.51 37.03 -26.10
CA TYR A 245 -11.87 37.41 -25.73
C TYR A 245 -12.63 36.22 -25.13
N ILE A 246 -13.31 36.45 -24.00
CA ILE A 246 -14.26 35.48 -23.42
C ILE A 246 -15.70 35.94 -23.58
N ARG A 247 -16.64 34.99 -23.64
CA ARG A 247 -18.07 35.24 -23.63
C ARG A 247 -18.54 35.63 -22.22
N VAL A 248 -19.15 36.81 -22.12
CA VAL A 248 -19.83 37.30 -20.91
C VAL A 248 -21.32 37.52 -21.19
N PRO A 249 -22.23 37.30 -20.24
CA PRO A 249 -23.66 37.56 -20.46
C PRO A 249 -23.91 39.01 -20.88
N SER A 250 -24.86 39.26 -21.79
CA SER A 250 -25.21 40.63 -22.25
C SER A 250 -25.81 41.53 -21.16
N THR A 251 -26.03 41.00 -19.95
CA THR A 251 -26.43 41.76 -18.75
C THR A 251 -25.24 42.26 -17.93
N SER A 252 -24.00 41.86 -18.27
CA SER A 252 -22.79 42.46 -17.72
C SER A 252 -22.55 43.84 -18.33
N ASN A 253 -21.87 44.73 -17.58
CA ASN A 253 -21.41 46.04 -18.10
C ASN A 253 -19.92 45.99 -18.52
N ASP A 254 -19.33 44.80 -18.58
CA ASP A 254 -17.90 44.54 -18.64
C ASP A 254 -17.58 43.80 -19.95
N PHE A 255 -17.81 44.49 -21.06
CA PHE A 255 -17.67 43.98 -22.43
C PHE A 255 -17.19 45.05 -23.41
N ASP A 256 -16.50 44.60 -24.45
CA ASP A 256 -15.96 45.43 -25.52
C ASP A 256 -17.06 45.72 -26.57
N ASN A 257 -17.29 47.00 -26.87
CA ASN A 257 -18.32 47.43 -27.83
C ASN A 257 -17.79 47.50 -29.27
N ASP A 258 -16.47 47.63 -29.45
CA ASP A 258 -15.84 47.88 -30.75
C ASP A 258 -15.47 46.58 -31.49
N VAL A 259 -15.77 45.41 -30.89
CA VAL A 259 -15.52 44.10 -31.48
C VAL A 259 -16.83 43.37 -31.79
N THR A 260 -17.07 43.16 -33.09
CA THR A 260 -18.11 42.28 -33.59
C THR A 260 -17.78 40.83 -33.23
N PRO A 261 -18.62 40.11 -32.44
CA PRO A 261 -18.36 38.71 -32.12
C PRO A 261 -18.37 37.81 -33.36
N PRO A 262 -17.69 36.64 -33.33
CA PRO A 262 -17.79 35.67 -34.41
C PRO A 262 -19.23 35.16 -34.55
N ALA A 263 -19.59 34.66 -35.73
CA ALA A 263 -20.95 34.21 -36.03
C ALA A 263 -21.41 33.00 -35.17
N SER A 264 -20.46 32.26 -34.58
CA SER A 264 -20.69 31.20 -33.60
C SER A 264 -21.16 31.70 -32.23
N CYS A 265 -20.95 32.98 -31.91
CA CYS A 265 -21.26 33.54 -30.61
C CYS A 265 -22.78 33.70 -30.43
N PRO A 266 -23.42 33.09 -29.41
CA PRO A 266 -24.86 33.23 -29.22
C PRO A 266 -25.22 34.69 -28.86
N LYS A 267 -26.36 35.17 -29.37
CA LYS A 267 -26.77 36.59 -29.29
C LYS A 267 -26.95 37.14 -27.87
N GLU A 268 -27.09 36.26 -26.88
CA GLU A 268 -27.19 36.59 -25.46
C GLU A 268 -25.84 36.82 -24.78
N PHE A 269 -24.72 36.60 -25.47
CA PHE A 269 -23.37 36.88 -24.98
C PHE A 269 -22.71 38.07 -25.71
N LYS A 270 -21.86 38.78 -24.97
CA LYS A 270 -20.92 39.78 -25.45
C LYS A 270 -19.49 39.28 -25.24
N LEU A 271 -18.51 39.98 -25.80
CA LEU A 271 -17.10 39.61 -25.66
C LEU A 271 -16.39 40.59 -24.71
N LYS A 272 -15.59 40.07 -23.79
CA LYS A 272 -14.70 40.85 -22.93
C LYS A 272 -13.25 40.53 -23.30
N ASN A 273 -12.42 41.54 -23.57
CA ASN A 273 -10.97 41.35 -23.71
C ASN A 273 -10.39 40.92 -22.36
N VAL A 274 -9.56 39.87 -22.36
CA VAL A 274 -8.90 39.37 -21.14
C VAL A 274 -7.37 39.39 -21.20
N LEU A 275 -6.77 39.45 -22.40
CA LEU A 275 -5.33 39.46 -22.60
C LEU A 275 -4.98 39.86 -24.04
N ASP A 276 -3.89 40.59 -24.24
CA ASP A 276 -3.32 40.88 -25.56
C ASP A 276 -1.96 40.20 -25.74
N TYR A 277 -1.65 39.79 -26.97
CA TYR A 277 -0.41 39.12 -27.35
C TYR A 277 0.33 39.89 -28.44
N THR A 278 1.64 39.99 -28.28
CA THR A 278 2.59 40.55 -29.24
C THR A 278 3.70 39.53 -29.53
N LYS A 279 4.73 39.92 -30.30
CA LYS A 279 5.83 39.03 -30.72
C LYS A 279 6.44 38.24 -29.56
N GLY A 280 6.54 36.92 -29.72
CA GLY A 280 7.05 35.98 -28.72
C GLY A 280 5.98 35.49 -27.73
N GLY A 281 4.78 36.08 -27.71
CA GLY A 281 3.62 35.55 -27.00
C GLY A 281 3.13 34.23 -27.61
N SER A 282 2.48 33.39 -26.80
CA SER A 282 1.95 32.08 -27.21
C SER A 282 0.54 31.86 -26.72
N PHE A 283 -0.24 31.06 -27.44
CA PHE A 283 -1.60 30.68 -27.01
C PHE A 283 -2.03 29.32 -27.58
N GLY A 284 -3.00 28.70 -26.91
CA GLY A 284 -3.62 27.43 -27.33
C GLY A 284 -3.06 26.17 -26.66
N GLU A 285 -2.11 26.30 -25.73
CA GLU A 285 -1.44 25.20 -25.02
C GLU A 285 -2.37 24.20 -24.30
N LEU A 286 -3.40 24.68 -23.59
CA LEU A 286 -4.21 23.88 -22.67
C LEU A 286 -4.92 22.70 -23.35
N ALA A 287 -5.27 22.84 -24.63
CA ALA A 287 -5.99 21.82 -25.38
C ALA A 287 -5.08 20.77 -26.05
N LEU A 288 -3.75 20.98 -26.08
CA LEU A 288 -2.82 19.96 -26.57
C LEU A 288 -2.81 18.71 -25.66
N MET A 289 -2.84 18.94 -24.35
CA MET A 289 -2.67 17.91 -23.32
C MET A 289 -3.99 17.20 -22.96
N TYR A 290 -5.05 17.97 -22.79
CA TYR A 290 -6.37 17.48 -22.41
C TYR A 290 -7.33 17.80 -23.55
N ASN A 291 -8.23 16.87 -23.89
CA ASN A 291 -9.21 17.05 -24.97
C ASN A 291 -10.29 18.06 -24.55
N ALA A 292 -9.89 19.33 -24.48
CA ALA A 292 -10.61 20.39 -23.77
C ALA A 292 -11.04 21.49 -24.76
N PRO A 293 -12.30 21.95 -24.69
CA PRO A 293 -12.77 23.07 -25.50
C PRO A 293 -11.95 24.33 -25.27
N ARG A 294 -11.80 25.16 -26.30
CA ARG A 294 -11.10 26.44 -26.23
C ARG A 294 -11.77 27.39 -25.22
N ALA A 295 -11.02 27.85 -24.23
CA ALA A 295 -11.53 28.69 -23.14
C ALA A 295 -11.69 30.18 -23.49
N ALA A 296 -11.18 30.62 -24.64
CA ALA A 296 -11.30 31.99 -25.14
C ALA A 296 -11.15 32.01 -26.67
N SER A 297 -11.77 32.99 -27.32
CA SER A 297 -11.57 33.31 -28.74
C SER A 297 -10.32 34.20 -28.92
N ILE A 298 -9.56 34.03 -30.01
CA ILE A 298 -8.38 34.86 -30.32
C ILE A 298 -8.60 35.63 -31.63
N LEU A 299 -8.50 36.96 -31.58
CA LEU A 299 -8.68 37.87 -32.72
C LEU A 299 -7.36 38.51 -33.17
N ALA A 300 -7.06 38.52 -34.47
CA ALA A 300 -5.96 39.31 -35.03
C ALA A 300 -6.31 40.80 -35.13
N LYS A 301 -5.52 41.67 -34.47
CA LYS A 301 -5.71 43.14 -34.47
C LYS A 301 -4.93 43.84 -35.60
N SER A 302 -3.89 43.19 -36.11
CA SER A 302 -3.11 43.58 -37.30
C SER A 302 -3.08 42.43 -38.32
N ASP A 303 -2.49 42.68 -39.50
CA ASP A 303 -1.93 41.58 -40.28
C ASP A 303 -0.73 41.01 -39.52
N SER A 304 -0.62 39.69 -39.46
CA SER A 304 0.22 39.00 -38.48
C SER A 304 0.76 37.67 -39.04
N GLU A 305 1.85 37.19 -38.45
CA GLU A 305 2.41 35.86 -38.73
C GLU A 305 2.56 35.06 -37.42
N LEU A 306 2.18 33.78 -37.47
CA LEU A 306 2.27 32.83 -36.35
C LEU A 306 3.12 31.63 -36.74
N TRP A 307 3.75 30.99 -35.76
CA TRP A 307 4.20 29.61 -35.86
C TRP A 307 3.16 28.70 -35.20
N SER A 308 2.87 27.55 -35.82
CA SER A 308 1.87 26.59 -35.35
C SER A 308 2.40 25.16 -35.33
N VAL A 309 2.06 24.39 -34.30
CA VAL A 309 2.20 22.92 -34.28
C VAL A 309 0.84 22.30 -33.96
N ASP A 310 0.51 21.20 -34.64
CA ASP A 310 -0.74 20.49 -34.39
C ASP A 310 -0.64 19.55 -33.18
N ARG A 311 -1.80 19.21 -32.64
CA ARG A 311 -1.95 18.41 -31.43
C ARG A 311 -1.52 16.95 -31.60
N LEU A 312 -1.69 16.35 -32.77
CA LEU A 312 -1.31 14.96 -32.98
C LEU A 312 0.22 14.84 -33.08
N THR A 313 0.88 15.74 -33.81
CA THR A 313 2.34 15.81 -33.88
C THR A 313 2.94 16.09 -32.51
N PHE A 314 2.41 17.07 -31.75
CA PHE A 314 2.90 17.36 -30.40
C PHE A 314 2.73 16.17 -29.44
N ARG A 315 1.55 15.53 -29.40
CA ARG A 315 1.34 14.33 -28.58
C ARG A 315 2.18 13.13 -29.04
N SER A 316 2.43 12.98 -30.34
CA SER A 316 3.28 11.92 -30.88
C SER A 316 4.73 12.11 -30.46
N ILE A 317 5.26 13.33 -30.44
CA ILE A 317 6.63 13.63 -29.97
C ILE A 317 6.78 13.25 -28.49
N LEU A 318 5.80 13.60 -27.64
CA LEU A 318 5.79 13.21 -26.23
C LEU A 318 5.72 11.68 -26.04
N LEU A 319 4.73 11.03 -26.66
CA LEU A 319 4.43 9.61 -26.45
C LEU A 319 5.47 8.67 -27.07
N ASN A 320 6.04 9.02 -28.23
CA ASN A 320 7.07 8.21 -28.88
C ASN A 320 8.35 8.16 -28.03
N HIS A 321 8.70 9.24 -27.31
CA HIS A 321 9.84 9.21 -26.40
C HIS A 321 9.60 8.25 -25.24
N THR A 322 8.44 8.30 -24.55
CA THR A 322 8.10 7.34 -23.48
C THR A 322 8.07 5.89 -23.98
N TYR A 323 7.53 5.65 -25.19
CA TYR A 323 7.46 4.32 -25.78
C TYR A 323 8.84 3.78 -26.19
N ASN A 324 9.68 4.60 -26.81
CA ASN A 324 11.04 4.22 -27.20
C ASN A 324 11.94 4.02 -25.96
N LYS A 325 11.81 4.88 -24.93
CA LYS A 325 12.47 4.75 -23.63
C LYS A 325 12.14 3.40 -22.98
N ARG A 326 10.85 3.03 -22.95
CA ARG A 326 10.39 1.72 -22.44
C ARG A 326 10.97 0.53 -23.21
N ASN A 327 10.95 0.56 -24.54
CA ASN A 327 11.48 -0.55 -25.34
C ASN A 327 13.01 -0.68 -25.23
N LEU A 328 13.73 0.44 -25.10
CA LEU A 328 15.19 0.42 -24.94
C LEU A 328 15.58 -0.11 -23.55
N TYR A 329 14.95 0.42 -22.48
CA TYR A 329 15.27 -0.02 -21.12
C TYR A 329 14.65 -1.36 -20.72
N ASP A 330 13.46 -1.79 -21.17
CA ASP A 330 12.97 -3.15 -20.82
C ASP A 330 13.89 -4.24 -21.41
N ASN A 331 14.42 -4.02 -22.61
CA ASN A 331 15.45 -4.90 -23.18
C ASN A 331 16.72 -4.90 -22.30
N PHE A 332 17.26 -3.72 -21.94
CA PHE A 332 18.43 -3.62 -21.07
C PHE A 332 18.21 -4.26 -19.68
N LEU A 333 17.09 -3.97 -19.02
CA LEU A 333 16.75 -4.51 -17.70
C LEU A 333 16.45 -6.01 -17.73
N SER A 334 16.12 -6.58 -18.89
CA SER A 334 16.02 -8.03 -19.07
C SER A 334 17.40 -8.73 -19.14
N GLU A 335 18.47 -7.99 -19.45
CA GLU A 335 19.84 -8.49 -19.42
C GLU A 335 20.41 -8.51 -17.98
N VAL A 336 19.96 -7.59 -17.11
CA VAL A 336 20.41 -7.42 -15.71
C VAL A 336 19.93 -8.58 -14.83
N ASP A 337 20.86 -9.38 -14.29
CA ASP A 337 20.55 -10.61 -13.53
C ASP A 337 19.54 -10.39 -12.38
N LEU A 338 19.73 -9.35 -11.58
CA LEU A 338 18.85 -8.98 -10.44
C LEU A 338 17.38 -8.82 -10.83
N LEU A 339 17.09 -8.42 -12.07
CA LEU A 339 15.74 -8.07 -12.53
C LEU A 339 15.10 -9.14 -13.43
N LYS A 340 15.79 -10.25 -13.72
CA LYS A 340 15.30 -11.32 -14.61
C LYS A 340 14.04 -12.02 -14.11
N SER A 341 13.82 -12.03 -12.80
CA SER A 341 12.64 -12.61 -12.15
C SER A 341 11.37 -11.74 -12.26
N LEU A 342 11.51 -10.45 -12.60
CA LEU A 342 10.39 -9.52 -12.68
C LEU A 342 9.59 -9.68 -13.97
N HIS A 343 8.27 -9.57 -13.86
CA HIS A 343 7.38 -9.59 -15.02
C HIS A 343 7.60 -8.33 -15.90
N PRO A 344 7.44 -8.38 -17.24
CA PRO A 344 7.68 -7.21 -18.10
C PRO A 344 6.92 -5.94 -17.71
N SER A 345 5.72 -6.07 -17.13
CA SER A 345 4.94 -4.92 -16.61
C SER A 345 5.48 -4.34 -15.30
N GLU A 346 6.30 -5.08 -14.56
CA GLU A 346 7.00 -4.60 -13.37
C GLU A 346 8.32 -3.93 -13.76
N ARG A 347 9.10 -4.57 -14.65
CA ARG A 347 10.30 -3.95 -15.25
C ARG A 347 9.97 -2.65 -15.99
N SER A 348 8.81 -2.58 -16.65
CA SER A 348 8.33 -1.33 -17.29
C SER A 348 8.18 -0.16 -16.29
N LYS A 349 7.86 -0.43 -15.01
CA LYS A 349 7.79 0.63 -13.97
C LYS A 349 9.19 1.11 -13.57
N ILE A 350 10.17 0.21 -13.57
CA ILE A 350 11.59 0.54 -13.33
C ILE A 350 12.13 1.33 -14.54
N ALA A 351 11.82 0.91 -15.78
CA ALA A 351 12.15 1.62 -17.01
C ALA A 351 11.57 3.04 -17.08
N ASP A 352 10.36 3.25 -16.55
CA ASP A 352 9.77 4.59 -16.43
C ASP A 352 10.57 5.47 -15.47
N ALA A 353 10.98 4.92 -14.31
CA ALA A 353 11.73 5.62 -13.25
C ALA A 353 13.24 5.80 -13.51
N LEU A 354 13.82 5.15 -14.52
CA LEU A 354 15.25 5.20 -14.82
C LEU A 354 15.69 6.53 -15.44
N GLU A 355 16.87 7.00 -15.02
CA GLU A 355 17.56 8.18 -15.55
C GLU A 355 18.98 7.79 -15.98
N SER A 356 19.35 8.01 -17.25
CA SER A 356 20.74 7.85 -17.67
C SER A 356 21.58 9.02 -17.14
N ARG A 357 22.67 8.70 -16.43
CA ARG A 357 23.73 9.63 -16.04
C ARG A 357 25.02 9.25 -16.78
N SER A 358 25.79 10.26 -17.19
CA SER A 358 27.04 10.07 -17.94
C SER A 358 28.20 10.65 -17.16
N TYR A 359 29.29 9.89 -17.06
CA TYR A 359 30.49 10.25 -16.31
C TYR A 359 31.73 10.23 -17.23
N SER A 360 32.69 11.10 -16.94
CA SER A 360 33.96 11.19 -17.66
C SER A 360 34.95 10.12 -17.17
N PRO A 361 35.97 9.74 -17.97
CA PRO A 361 37.02 8.84 -17.49
C PRO A 361 37.74 9.40 -16.24
N ASN A 362 37.87 8.56 -15.21
CA ASN A 362 38.38 8.89 -13.86
C ASN A 362 37.46 9.79 -12.99
N GLU A 363 36.22 10.02 -13.39
CA GLU A 363 35.21 10.66 -12.54
C GLU A 363 34.69 9.66 -11.49
N VAL A 364 34.50 10.11 -10.24
CA VAL A 364 34.02 9.27 -9.14
C VAL A 364 32.49 9.24 -9.17
N VAL A 365 31.91 8.05 -9.32
CA VAL A 365 30.44 7.88 -9.36
C VAL A 365 29.84 7.82 -7.94
N ILE A 366 30.50 7.10 -7.03
CA ILE A 366 30.19 7.02 -5.59
C ILE A 366 31.48 6.89 -4.77
N SER A 367 31.50 7.43 -3.56
CA SER A 367 32.61 7.32 -2.60
C SER A 367 32.25 6.41 -1.43
N GLN A 368 33.25 5.78 -0.82
CA GLN A 368 33.03 4.97 0.37
C GLN A 368 32.59 5.84 1.55
N GLY A 369 31.38 5.61 2.06
CA GLY A 369 30.78 6.36 3.15
C GLY A 369 29.70 7.37 2.72
N ASP A 370 29.47 7.51 1.41
CA ASP A 370 28.34 8.30 0.90
C ASP A 370 27.00 7.60 1.26
N THR A 371 26.02 8.38 1.70
CA THR A 371 24.64 7.91 1.88
C THR A 371 24.07 7.43 0.55
N GLY A 372 23.58 6.19 0.49
CA GLY A 372 23.00 5.62 -0.72
C GLY A 372 21.65 6.26 -1.04
N ASP A 373 21.63 7.13 -2.04
CA ASP A 373 20.45 7.83 -2.56
C ASP A 373 19.88 7.19 -3.84
N ALA A 374 20.74 6.52 -4.63
CA ALA A 374 20.42 5.95 -5.92
C ALA A 374 20.94 4.52 -6.11
N PHE A 375 20.27 3.79 -7.01
CA PHE A 375 20.66 2.48 -7.50
C PHE A 375 21.11 2.61 -8.95
N TYR A 376 22.35 2.23 -9.25
CA TYR A 376 23.01 2.43 -10.53
C TYR A 376 23.08 1.14 -11.34
N PHE A 377 22.81 1.24 -12.64
CA PHE A 377 23.01 0.16 -13.61
C PHE A 377 24.00 0.64 -14.67
N VAL A 378 24.95 -0.20 -15.06
CA VAL A 378 25.91 0.15 -16.11
C VAL A 378 25.26 -0.10 -17.47
N GLU A 379 24.69 0.96 -18.05
CA GLU A 379 24.10 0.95 -19.41
C GLU A 379 25.19 0.76 -20.48
N GLN A 380 26.31 1.49 -20.34
CA GLN A 380 27.45 1.48 -21.25
C GLN A 380 28.75 1.85 -20.51
N GLY A 381 29.86 1.21 -20.89
CA GLY A 381 31.18 1.49 -20.34
C GLY A 381 31.62 0.50 -19.26
N GLU A 382 32.63 0.90 -18.48
CA GLU A 382 33.20 0.16 -17.36
C GLU A 382 33.45 1.12 -16.19
N ALA A 383 33.32 0.65 -14.95
CA ALA A 383 33.56 1.42 -13.73
C ALA A 383 34.42 0.60 -12.75
N ASP A 384 35.46 1.22 -12.18
CA ASP A 384 36.42 0.52 -11.32
C ASP A 384 36.05 0.61 -9.84
N ILE A 385 36.11 -0.52 -9.14
CA ILE A 385 35.90 -0.58 -7.69
C ILE A 385 37.25 -0.40 -7.00
N ILE A 386 37.42 0.70 -6.28
CA ILE A 386 38.66 1.04 -5.57
C ILE A 386 38.40 1.03 -4.06
N LYS A 387 39.17 0.23 -3.31
CA LYS A 387 39.10 0.15 -1.84
C LYS A 387 40.50 0.37 -1.27
N ASN A 388 40.63 1.30 -0.30
CA ASN A 388 41.92 1.69 0.29
C ASN A 388 43.01 2.10 -0.74
N GLY A 389 42.60 2.59 -1.92
CA GLY A 389 43.50 2.98 -3.01
C GLY A 389 43.89 1.83 -3.98
N GLU A 390 43.45 0.60 -3.73
CA GLU A 390 43.69 -0.55 -4.63
C GLU A 390 42.42 -0.91 -5.41
N LYS A 391 42.56 -1.27 -6.69
CA LYS A 391 41.46 -1.78 -7.52
C LYS A 391 41.11 -3.20 -7.08
N VAL A 392 39.91 -3.38 -6.53
CA VAL A 392 39.40 -4.68 -6.05
C VAL A 392 38.40 -5.34 -7.01
N GLY A 393 37.94 -4.62 -8.03
CA GLY A 393 37.03 -5.14 -9.06
C GLY A 393 36.71 -4.10 -10.12
N SER A 394 35.78 -4.44 -11.01
CA SER A 394 35.24 -3.53 -12.02
C SER A 394 33.85 -4.00 -12.47
N TYR A 395 32.94 -3.06 -12.67
CA TYR A 395 31.63 -3.27 -13.28
C TYR A 395 31.69 -3.01 -14.80
N LYS A 396 30.95 -3.79 -15.57
CA LYS A 396 30.77 -3.66 -17.04
C LYS A 396 29.28 -3.53 -17.39
N LYS A 397 28.94 -3.34 -18.68
CA LYS A 397 27.53 -3.32 -19.13
C LYS A 397 26.71 -4.49 -18.56
N GLY A 398 25.56 -4.17 -17.97
CA GLY A 398 24.61 -5.11 -17.37
C GLY A 398 24.85 -5.37 -15.87
N ASP A 399 26.03 -5.04 -15.36
CA ASP A 399 26.29 -5.04 -13.93
C ASP A 399 25.59 -3.84 -13.26
N TYR A 400 25.46 -3.90 -11.94
CA TYR A 400 24.78 -2.90 -11.12
C TYR A 400 25.51 -2.68 -9.79
N PHE A 401 25.29 -1.51 -9.19
CA PHE A 401 25.77 -1.17 -7.86
C PHE A 401 24.87 -0.11 -7.22
N ALA A 402 24.89 -0.04 -5.90
CA ALA A 402 24.23 1.02 -5.15
C ALA A 402 25.13 1.43 -3.99
N GLY A 403 24.85 2.61 -3.41
CA GLY A 403 25.33 2.86 -2.06
C GLY A 403 24.74 1.79 -1.14
N GLN A 404 25.59 0.95 -0.55
CA GLN A 404 25.17 0.07 0.55
C GLN A 404 24.85 0.95 1.75
N ASN A 405 23.60 1.39 1.84
CA ASN A 405 23.04 1.73 3.14
C ASN A 405 23.06 0.44 3.96
N GLU A 406 23.89 0.39 5.00
CA GLU A 406 23.63 -0.41 6.21
C GLU A 406 22.41 0.18 6.95
N GLY A 407 21.30 0.27 6.21
CA GLY A 407 20.14 1.07 6.53
C GLY A 407 19.09 0.27 7.27
N PHE A 408 18.16 1.01 7.87
CA PHE A 408 16.97 0.45 8.47
C PHE A 408 15.75 0.72 7.56
N TYR A 409 14.83 -0.23 7.52
CA TYR A 409 13.71 -0.25 6.58
C TYR A 409 12.35 -0.29 7.28
N THR A 410 11.36 0.36 6.68
CA THR A 410 9.93 0.24 7.01
C THR A 410 9.25 -0.81 6.12
N THR A 411 8.07 -1.28 6.52
CA THR A 411 7.33 -2.36 5.82
C THR A 411 5.98 -1.88 5.28
N GLU A 412 5.96 -0.72 4.63
CA GLU A 412 4.73 -0.02 4.15
C GLU A 412 3.83 -0.86 3.25
N ILE A 413 4.40 -1.87 2.58
CA ILE A 413 3.67 -2.69 1.63
C ILE A 413 2.82 -3.76 2.33
N LEU A 414 3.15 -4.16 3.56
CA LEU A 414 2.56 -5.31 4.25
C LEU A 414 1.33 -4.98 5.11
N PRO A 415 0.41 -5.93 5.34
CA PRO A 415 -0.70 -5.74 6.27
C PRO A 415 -0.19 -5.81 7.72
N MET A 416 0.03 -4.63 8.31
CA MET A 416 0.42 -4.44 9.72
C MET A 416 -0.68 -4.90 10.69
N PHE A 417 -0.29 -5.34 11.90
CA PHE A 417 -1.26 -5.69 12.94
C PHE A 417 -1.85 -4.41 13.52
N ARG A 418 -3.10 -4.10 13.19
CA ARG A 418 -3.77 -2.85 13.55
C ARG A 418 -5.29 -2.99 13.51
N LEU A 419 -5.98 -2.01 14.10
CA LEU A 419 -7.45 -1.92 14.09
C LEU A 419 -8.20 -3.15 14.65
N GLY A 420 -7.52 -3.97 15.48
CA GLY A 420 -8.07 -5.21 16.03
C GLY A 420 -7.94 -6.43 15.11
N PHE A 421 -7.03 -6.40 14.13
CA PHE A 421 -6.74 -7.53 13.24
C PHE A 421 -5.24 -7.82 13.16
N ARG A 422 -4.92 -9.10 12.95
CA ARG A 422 -3.58 -9.64 12.70
C ARG A 422 -3.60 -10.49 11.43
N TYR A 423 -2.43 -10.60 10.78
CA TYR A 423 -2.31 -11.15 9.43
C TYR A 423 -1.13 -12.13 9.33
N TYR A 424 -1.38 -13.39 9.01
CA TYR A 424 -0.28 -14.33 8.69
C TYR A 424 -0.32 -14.67 7.21
N ALA A 425 0.83 -14.83 6.55
CA ALA A 425 0.85 -15.28 5.16
C ALA A 425 0.29 -16.72 5.08
N CYS A 426 -0.38 -17.04 3.97
CA CYS A 426 -0.95 -18.37 3.75
C CYS A 426 -0.84 -18.81 2.30
N GLU A 427 -0.83 -20.11 2.07
CA GLU A 427 -0.93 -20.73 0.74
C GLU A 427 -1.98 -21.85 0.74
N SER A 428 -2.47 -22.25 -0.43
CA SER A 428 -3.46 -23.34 -0.55
C SER A 428 -2.82 -24.72 -0.46
N TYR A 429 -3.59 -25.73 -0.02
CA TYR A 429 -3.15 -27.13 -0.07
C TYR A 429 -3.24 -27.66 -1.50
N GLN A 430 -2.15 -28.21 -2.04
CA GLN A 430 -2.11 -28.81 -3.39
C GLN A 430 -3.19 -29.88 -3.61
N HIS A 431 -3.47 -30.71 -2.60
CA HIS A 431 -4.48 -31.77 -2.67
C HIS A 431 -5.91 -31.29 -2.35
N LYS A 432 -6.07 -30.05 -1.85
CA LYS A 432 -7.36 -29.47 -1.45
C LYS A 432 -7.31 -27.94 -1.58
N PRO A 433 -7.39 -27.37 -2.81
CA PRO A 433 -7.17 -25.94 -3.04
C PRO A 433 -8.14 -24.99 -2.33
N SER A 434 -9.29 -25.50 -1.86
CA SER A 434 -10.26 -24.78 -1.02
C SER A 434 -9.83 -24.64 0.45
N ALA A 435 -8.79 -25.36 0.88
CA ALA A 435 -8.15 -25.26 2.18
C ALA A 435 -6.80 -24.54 2.07
N PHE A 436 -6.45 -23.80 3.12
CA PHE A 436 -5.22 -23.00 3.19
C PHE A 436 -4.45 -23.34 4.46
N LYS A 437 -3.14 -23.10 4.45
CA LYS A 437 -2.22 -23.26 5.57
C LYS A 437 -1.36 -22.02 5.76
N THR A 438 -0.96 -21.78 7.00
CA THR A 438 -0.13 -20.64 7.39
C THR A 438 1.33 -20.93 7.03
N ILE A 439 2.04 -19.91 6.54
CA ILE A 439 3.45 -20.00 6.17
C ILE A 439 4.24 -18.84 6.79
N PRO A 440 5.53 -19.04 7.13
CA PRO A 440 6.40 -17.96 7.56
C PRO A 440 6.66 -17.00 6.38
N PHE A 441 6.33 -15.71 6.56
CA PHE A 441 6.52 -14.72 5.50
C PHE A 441 7.94 -14.17 5.50
N ARG A 442 8.76 -14.57 4.51
CA ARG A 442 10.18 -14.18 4.37
C ARG A 442 10.97 -14.32 5.69
N GLN A 443 10.77 -15.46 6.36
CA GLN A 443 11.35 -15.77 7.65
C GLN A 443 11.73 -17.26 7.68
N ASN A 444 12.94 -17.58 8.13
CA ASN A 444 13.47 -18.94 8.28
C ASN A 444 14.12 -19.19 9.66
N GLN A 445 14.09 -18.19 10.53
CA GLN A 445 14.66 -18.17 11.88
C GLN A 445 13.85 -17.20 12.77
N VAL A 446 14.07 -17.20 14.08
CA VAL A 446 13.46 -16.17 14.95
C VAL A 446 14.11 -14.80 14.67
N GLN A 447 13.27 -13.81 14.38
CA GLN A 447 13.66 -12.41 14.12
C GLN A 447 12.55 -11.46 14.60
N PHE A 448 12.78 -10.14 14.59
CA PHE A 448 11.70 -9.20 14.88
C PHE A 448 10.65 -9.26 13.77
N SER A 449 9.37 -9.27 14.15
CA SER A 449 8.26 -9.38 13.22
C SER A 449 8.15 -8.13 12.36
N MET A 450 8.06 -8.31 11.05
CA MET A 450 7.77 -7.25 10.09
C MET A 450 6.40 -6.58 10.31
N GLN A 451 5.45 -7.27 10.94
CA GLN A 451 4.05 -6.88 11.08
C GLN A 451 3.64 -6.56 12.52
N ASP A 452 4.30 -7.19 13.50
CA ASP A 452 4.01 -7.05 14.94
C ASP A 452 4.99 -6.09 15.63
N ARG A 453 4.99 -4.85 15.13
CA ARG A 453 5.85 -3.76 15.59
C ARG A 453 5.17 -2.41 15.36
N SER A 454 5.70 -1.34 15.94
CA SER A 454 5.23 0.00 15.54
C SER A 454 5.69 0.33 14.11
N PRO A 455 4.90 1.08 13.32
CA PRO A 455 5.35 1.63 12.05
C PRO A 455 6.56 2.57 12.16
N HIS A 456 6.83 3.12 13.35
CA HIS A 456 7.96 4.00 13.64
C HIS A 456 9.19 3.26 14.18
N VAL A 457 9.20 1.92 14.13
CA VAL A 457 10.42 1.12 14.28
C VAL A 457 10.91 0.82 12.86
N GLU A 458 12.21 0.88 12.65
CA GLU A 458 12.84 0.48 11.39
C GLU A 458 13.71 -0.76 11.65
N LEU A 459 13.83 -1.65 10.67
CA LEU A 459 14.48 -2.97 10.78
C LEU A 459 15.74 -3.03 9.91
N SER A 460 16.80 -3.69 10.38
CA SER A 460 17.87 -4.17 9.48
C SER A 460 17.31 -5.20 8.48
N LEU A 461 18.04 -5.44 7.37
CA LEU A 461 17.61 -6.37 6.32
C LEU A 461 17.37 -7.81 6.81
N ASP A 462 18.12 -8.26 7.82
CA ASP A 462 17.96 -9.56 8.48
C ASP A 462 16.91 -9.56 9.62
N HIS A 463 16.24 -8.42 9.83
CA HIS A 463 15.26 -8.17 10.90
C HIS A 463 15.74 -8.49 12.33
N ARG A 464 17.05 -8.56 12.58
CA ARG A 464 17.60 -8.77 13.93
C ARG A 464 17.92 -7.47 14.66
N THR A 465 18.22 -6.39 13.95
CA THR A 465 18.47 -5.06 14.55
C THR A 465 17.27 -4.15 14.33
N ILE A 466 16.91 -3.40 15.36
CA ILE A 466 15.84 -2.41 15.33
C ILE A 466 16.35 -1.04 15.79
N ILE A 467 15.84 0.03 15.17
CA ILE A 467 16.04 1.42 15.59
C ILE A 467 14.70 2.15 15.67
N SER A 468 14.61 3.21 16.49
CA SER A 468 13.50 4.17 16.44
C SER A 468 13.91 5.56 16.89
N ASN A 469 13.76 6.54 16.01
CA ASN A 469 14.01 7.96 16.27
C ASN A 469 12.84 8.70 16.97
N SER A 470 11.74 7.99 17.21
CA SER A 470 10.53 8.54 17.85
C SER A 470 10.59 8.56 19.39
N GLY A 471 9.49 8.95 20.05
CA GLY A 471 9.22 8.54 21.44
C GLY A 471 9.13 7.01 21.58
N TYR A 472 8.69 6.47 22.72
CA TYR A 472 8.77 5.02 22.94
C TYR A 472 8.01 4.21 21.86
N ARG A 473 8.70 3.26 21.24
CA ARG A 473 8.18 2.31 20.24
C ARG A 473 8.72 0.92 20.50
N SER A 474 8.00 -0.11 20.09
CA SER A 474 8.38 -1.49 20.36
C SER A 474 8.19 -2.42 19.17
N ALA A 475 8.96 -3.51 19.17
CA ALA A 475 8.84 -4.63 18.25
C ALA A 475 8.84 -5.96 19.04
N ARG A 476 8.14 -6.96 18.49
CA ARG A 476 8.06 -8.33 19.03
C ARG A 476 8.61 -9.34 18.02
N THR A 477 9.00 -10.53 18.47
CA THR A 477 9.24 -11.67 17.56
C THR A 477 7.92 -12.24 17.05
N SER A 478 7.95 -13.04 15.97
CA SER A 478 6.75 -13.72 15.43
C SER A 478 6.30 -14.91 16.31
N GLU A 479 7.22 -15.52 17.05
CA GLU A 479 7.02 -16.79 17.79
C GLU A 479 6.74 -16.59 19.30
N PRO A 480 5.66 -17.16 19.88
CA PRO A 480 5.37 -17.12 21.31
C PRO A 480 6.12 -18.20 22.08
N ILE A 481 6.63 -17.87 23.27
CA ILE A 481 6.96 -18.84 24.31
C ILE A 481 5.66 -19.25 25.01
N ARG A 482 5.32 -20.54 24.96
CA ARG A 482 4.08 -21.12 25.54
C ARG A 482 4.36 -22.05 26.73
N SER A 483 5.43 -22.83 26.69
CA SER A 483 5.86 -23.72 27.76
C SER A 483 7.35 -24.04 27.62
N GLY A 484 7.98 -24.54 28.69
CA GLY A 484 9.42 -24.81 28.74
C GLY A 484 10.24 -23.61 29.21
N THR A 485 11.57 -23.74 29.10
CA THR A 485 12.54 -22.70 29.45
C THR A 485 13.27 -22.25 28.19
N TYR A 486 13.27 -20.95 27.90
CA TYR A 486 14.00 -20.38 26.76
C TYR A 486 14.94 -19.25 27.19
N TYR A 487 16.04 -19.12 26.47
CA TYR A 487 16.99 -18.01 26.60
C TYR A 487 17.20 -17.30 25.26
N TYR A 488 17.32 -15.98 25.30
CA TYR A 488 17.78 -15.14 24.20
C TYR A 488 18.59 -13.96 24.72
N GLU A 489 19.34 -13.34 23.82
CA GLU A 489 20.15 -12.15 24.09
C GLU A 489 19.64 -10.95 23.29
N VAL A 490 19.83 -9.76 23.85
CA VAL A 490 19.65 -8.48 23.16
C VAL A 490 20.91 -7.65 23.40
N LYS A 491 21.69 -7.44 22.35
CA LYS A 491 22.82 -6.51 22.35
C LYS A 491 22.28 -5.07 22.27
N ILE A 492 22.81 -4.19 23.13
CA ILE A 492 22.39 -2.80 23.20
C ILE A 492 23.35 -1.97 22.34
N ASP A 493 22.99 -1.71 21.09
CA ASP A 493 23.84 -0.96 20.14
C ASP A 493 23.82 0.55 20.44
N LYS A 494 22.68 1.08 20.89
CA LYS A 494 22.55 2.44 21.39
C LYS A 494 21.46 2.54 22.45
N GLY A 495 21.84 2.82 23.70
CA GLY A 495 20.92 2.95 24.83
C GLY A 495 21.59 3.55 26.05
N GLY A 496 20.99 3.42 27.24
CA GLY A 496 21.58 3.91 28.49
C GLY A 496 21.62 5.43 28.63
N GLY A 497 20.96 6.17 27.73
CA GLY A 497 20.96 7.64 27.67
C GLY A 497 22.00 8.26 26.73
N VAL A 498 22.75 7.47 25.97
CA VAL A 498 23.65 7.98 24.92
C VAL A 498 22.81 8.73 23.87
N ASP A 499 23.05 10.02 23.70
CA ASP A 499 22.26 10.93 22.83
C ASP A 499 20.75 10.92 23.12
N GLU A 500 20.37 10.83 24.40
CA GLU A 500 18.97 10.64 24.87
C GLU A 500 18.33 9.29 24.47
N ALA A 501 19.08 8.38 23.85
CA ALA A 501 18.58 7.09 23.43
C ALA A 501 18.31 6.17 24.63
N HIS A 502 17.13 5.56 24.68
CA HIS A 502 16.79 4.58 25.72
C HIS A 502 16.27 3.27 25.15
N VAL A 503 16.60 2.18 25.85
CA VAL A 503 16.17 0.82 25.52
C VAL A 503 15.54 0.13 26.73
N ARG A 504 14.49 -0.65 26.50
CA ARG A 504 13.97 -1.63 27.46
C ARG A 504 13.87 -3.00 26.82
N VAL A 505 14.24 -4.03 27.57
CA VAL A 505 14.23 -5.43 27.13
C VAL A 505 13.29 -6.22 28.03
N GLY A 506 12.52 -7.13 27.46
CA GLY A 506 11.65 -8.01 28.23
C GLY A 506 10.72 -8.85 27.36
N VAL A 507 9.57 -9.21 27.91
CA VAL A 507 8.54 -10.00 27.22
C VAL A 507 7.16 -9.39 27.34
N SER A 508 6.28 -9.77 26.42
CA SER A 508 4.90 -9.30 26.38
C SER A 508 3.96 -10.36 25.84
N ARG A 509 2.69 -10.27 26.21
CA ARG A 509 1.62 -10.96 25.47
C ARG A 509 1.23 -10.13 24.26
N ARG A 510 0.48 -10.76 23.36
CA ARG A 510 0.01 -10.19 22.10
C ARG A 510 -0.88 -8.95 22.29
N GLU A 511 -1.60 -8.83 23.40
CA GLU A 511 -2.39 -7.63 23.73
C GLU A 511 -1.55 -6.36 23.98
N ALA A 512 -0.27 -6.48 24.34
CA ALA A 512 0.56 -5.31 24.66
C ALA A 512 0.70 -4.38 23.45
N GLU A 513 0.67 -3.06 23.68
CA GLU A 513 0.69 -2.09 22.58
C GLU A 513 2.12 -1.85 22.06
N SER A 514 2.35 -2.03 20.76
CA SER A 514 3.64 -1.74 20.12
C SER A 514 4.00 -0.23 20.10
N GLY A 515 3.02 0.64 20.36
CA GLY A 515 3.22 2.08 20.57
C GLY A 515 3.64 2.47 22.00
N ALA A 516 3.69 1.51 22.93
CA ALA A 516 4.07 1.69 24.33
C ALA A 516 5.34 0.90 24.67
N PRO A 517 6.11 1.29 25.71
CA PRO A 517 7.28 0.54 26.13
C PRO A 517 6.91 -0.71 26.93
N VAL A 518 7.69 -1.79 26.78
CA VAL A 518 7.57 -3.02 27.56
C VAL A 518 7.55 -2.72 29.07
N GLY A 519 6.59 -3.32 29.77
CA GLY A 519 6.26 -3.07 31.16
C GLY A 519 5.29 -1.90 31.42
N TYR A 520 4.82 -1.20 30.38
CA TYR A 520 3.81 -0.14 30.51
C TYR A 520 2.46 -0.67 31.01
N ASP A 521 2.02 -1.81 30.48
CA ASP A 521 0.72 -2.41 30.76
C ASP A 521 0.84 -3.64 31.68
N GLY A 522 -0.28 -4.32 31.95
CA GLY A 522 -0.29 -5.62 32.63
C GLY A 522 0.06 -6.80 31.71
N TYR A 523 0.21 -6.56 30.41
CA TYR A 523 0.47 -7.60 29.41
C TYR A 523 1.97 -7.83 29.20
N SER A 524 2.83 -6.97 29.75
CA SER A 524 4.27 -6.97 29.52
C SER A 524 5.10 -6.80 30.81
N TYR A 525 6.35 -7.27 30.75
CA TYR A 525 7.34 -7.21 31.83
C TYR A 525 8.67 -6.80 31.24
N GLY A 526 9.25 -5.69 31.73
CA GLY A 526 10.46 -5.11 31.16
C GLY A 526 11.55 -4.84 32.20
N TRP A 527 12.80 -4.78 31.75
CA TRP A 527 13.93 -4.22 32.47
C TRP A 527 14.44 -2.99 31.72
N ARG A 528 14.82 -1.95 32.48
CA ARG A 528 15.25 -0.65 31.95
C ARG A 528 16.76 -0.52 31.92
N ASP A 529 17.25 0.11 30.87
CA ASP A 529 18.63 0.60 30.77
C ASP A 529 18.98 1.57 31.91
N ILE A 530 18.21 2.64 32.08
CA ILE A 530 18.43 3.67 33.09
C ILE A 530 17.76 3.31 34.42
N ASN A 531 18.54 3.51 35.49
CA ASN A 531 18.26 3.16 36.88
C ASN A 531 18.11 1.65 37.12
N GLY A 532 18.27 0.79 36.11
CA GLY A 532 18.17 -0.67 36.24
C GLY A 532 16.88 -1.21 36.83
N HIS A 533 15.81 -0.42 36.85
CA HIS A 533 14.55 -0.82 37.46
C HIS A 533 13.82 -1.85 36.58
N LYS A 534 13.25 -2.87 37.22
CA LYS A 534 12.23 -3.71 36.59
C LYS A 534 10.90 -2.95 36.55
N VAL A 535 10.11 -3.13 35.50
CA VAL A 535 8.85 -2.40 35.26
C VAL A 535 7.74 -3.30 34.70
N HIS A 536 6.58 -3.23 35.33
CA HIS A 536 5.33 -3.92 34.99
C HIS A 536 4.16 -3.06 35.50
N LEU A 537 3.02 -3.02 34.79
CA LEU A 537 1.90 -2.11 35.12
C LEU A 537 2.31 -0.62 35.24
N SER A 538 3.32 -0.20 34.47
CA SER A 538 3.99 1.11 34.58
C SER A 538 4.65 1.39 35.96
N ARG A 539 4.72 0.39 36.85
CA ARG A 539 5.28 0.51 38.20
C ARG A 539 6.75 0.09 38.16
N SER A 540 7.62 1.07 38.43
CA SER A 540 9.07 0.89 38.40
C SER A 540 9.58 0.47 39.79
N GLN A 541 10.28 -0.66 39.87
CA GLN A 541 10.84 -1.22 41.10
C GLN A 541 12.36 -1.36 40.97
N LYS A 542 13.12 -1.03 42.02
CA LYS A 542 14.57 -1.23 42.01
C LYS A 542 14.90 -2.71 41.83
N TYR A 543 15.84 -2.99 40.93
CA TYR A 543 16.28 -4.35 40.60
C TYR A 543 17.80 -4.41 40.43
N SER A 544 18.38 -3.52 39.63
CA SER A 544 19.84 -3.36 39.48
C SER A 544 20.22 -1.92 39.15
N ASP A 545 21.46 -1.68 38.74
CA ASP A 545 21.93 -0.38 38.22
C ASP A 545 21.66 -0.21 36.71
N GLY A 546 21.36 -1.31 36.00
CA GLY A 546 20.93 -1.31 34.60
C GLY A 546 22.01 -1.72 33.61
N PHE A 547 21.80 -1.31 32.36
CA PHE A 547 22.60 -1.67 31.19
C PHE A 547 22.78 -0.46 30.25
N THR A 548 23.86 -0.46 29.48
CA THR A 548 24.22 0.66 28.59
C THR A 548 24.65 0.16 27.21
N THR A 549 24.96 1.08 26.29
CA THR A 549 25.54 0.77 24.99
C THR A 549 26.76 -0.15 25.12
N GLY A 550 26.74 -1.28 24.40
CA GLY A 550 27.76 -2.32 24.42
C GLY A 550 27.46 -3.50 25.36
N ASP A 551 26.55 -3.36 26.34
CA ASP A 551 26.10 -4.50 27.14
C ASP A 551 25.24 -5.46 26.30
N VAL A 552 25.29 -6.76 26.64
CA VAL A 552 24.38 -7.79 26.15
C VAL A 552 23.44 -8.20 27.29
N VAL A 553 22.14 -7.97 27.08
CA VAL A 553 21.07 -8.34 28.01
C VAL A 553 20.56 -9.73 27.66
N GLY A 554 20.84 -10.71 28.51
CA GLY A 554 20.24 -12.03 28.44
C GLY A 554 18.88 -12.07 29.12
N VAL A 555 17.93 -12.84 28.57
CA VAL A 555 16.60 -13.03 29.14
C VAL A 555 16.27 -14.51 29.19
N LEU A 556 16.14 -15.06 30.40
CA LEU A 556 15.70 -16.43 30.64
C LEU A 556 14.22 -16.41 31.05
N VAL A 557 13.38 -17.12 30.29
CA VAL A 557 11.94 -17.19 30.52
C VAL A 557 11.56 -18.64 30.77
N HIS A 558 10.98 -18.93 31.93
CA HIS A 558 10.45 -20.24 32.27
C HIS A 558 8.92 -20.18 32.38
N LEU A 559 8.25 -20.96 31.54
CA LEU A 559 6.83 -21.27 31.68
C LEU A 559 6.71 -22.77 31.96
N PRO A 560 6.24 -23.21 33.14
CA PRO A 560 6.10 -24.62 33.43
C PRO A 560 5.16 -25.28 32.42
N VAL A 561 5.38 -26.56 32.14
CA VAL A 561 4.46 -27.36 31.32
C VAL A 561 3.17 -27.56 32.13
N ASN A 562 2.27 -26.58 32.02
CA ASN A 562 0.94 -26.66 32.61
C ASN A 562 0.27 -27.95 32.13
N GLN A 563 -0.17 -28.80 33.06
CA GLN A 563 -1.04 -29.93 32.74
C GLN A 563 -2.20 -29.42 31.88
N PRO A 564 -2.60 -30.15 30.82
CA PRO A 564 -3.48 -29.61 29.81
C PRO A 564 -4.84 -29.28 30.41
N ARG A 565 -5.04 -27.99 30.71
CA ARG A 565 -6.30 -27.36 30.35
C ARG A 565 -6.42 -27.63 28.85
N LYS A 566 -7.21 -28.64 28.47
CA LYS A 566 -7.71 -28.79 27.10
C LYS A 566 -8.50 -27.51 26.79
N VAL A 567 -7.78 -26.50 26.31
CA VAL A 567 -8.33 -25.33 25.65
C VAL A 567 -8.37 -25.76 24.20
N SER A 568 -9.58 -26.04 23.74
CA SER A 568 -9.94 -26.12 22.33
C SER A 568 -9.34 -24.93 21.57
N ILE A 569 -8.41 -25.19 20.66
CA ILE A 569 -7.79 -24.17 19.83
C ILE A 569 -8.77 -23.79 18.71
N ASN A 570 -8.93 -22.49 18.45
CA ASN A 570 -9.73 -22.00 17.33
C ASN A 570 -8.92 -22.13 16.03
N LYS A 571 -9.33 -23.07 15.19
CA LYS A 571 -8.73 -23.35 13.87
C LYS A 571 -9.32 -22.51 12.74
N THR A 572 -10.34 -21.69 13.01
CA THR A 572 -11.04 -20.92 11.97
C THR A 572 -10.19 -19.73 11.53
N ARG A 573 -9.72 -19.76 10.29
CA ARG A 573 -8.89 -18.70 9.66
C ARG A 573 -9.51 -18.32 8.31
N ILE A 574 -9.58 -17.03 8.01
CA ILE A 574 -10.22 -16.52 6.78
C ILE A 574 -9.12 -16.07 5.81
N PRO A 575 -8.90 -16.74 4.67
CA PRO A 575 -7.94 -16.30 3.67
C PRO A 575 -8.49 -15.06 2.95
N ILE A 576 -7.59 -14.11 2.69
CA ILE A 576 -7.82 -12.87 1.94
C ILE A 576 -6.65 -12.63 0.97
N LYS A 577 -6.88 -11.87 -0.09
CA LYS A 577 -5.83 -11.37 -0.99
C LYS A 577 -5.61 -9.89 -0.71
N TYR A 578 -4.37 -9.52 -0.40
CA TYR A 578 -3.95 -8.15 -0.12
C TYR A 578 -2.68 -7.83 -0.91
N LYS A 579 -2.80 -6.87 -1.85
CA LYS A 579 -1.73 -6.48 -2.80
C LYS A 579 -1.09 -7.71 -3.46
N GLU A 580 -1.91 -8.49 -4.15
CA GLU A 580 -1.56 -9.76 -4.82
C GLU A 580 -1.03 -10.91 -3.96
N LEU A 581 -0.77 -10.71 -2.67
CA LEU A 581 -0.35 -11.77 -1.75
C LEU A 581 -1.52 -12.34 -0.94
N LEU A 582 -1.42 -13.61 -0.56
CA LEU A 582 -2.40 -14.33 0.25
C LEU A 582 -2.08 -14.26 1.75
N TRP A 583 -3.09 -13.93 2.56
CA TRP A 583 -2.98 -13.78 4.01
C TRP A 583 -4.20 -14.38 4.70
N PHE A 584 -4.03 -14.98 5.87
CA PHE A 584 -5.11 -15.16 6.82
C PHE A 584 -5.35 -13.86 7.59
N GLU A 585 -6.58 -13.36 7.62
CA GLU A 585 -7.03 -12.34 8.56
C GLU A 585 -7.61 -13.01 9.82
N LEU A 586 -7.10 -12.63 11.00
CA LEU A 586 -7.60 -13.07 12.30
C LEU A 586 -7.89 -11.85 13.17
N SER A 587 -8.86 -11.98 14.09
CA SER A 587 -9.12 -10.94 15.08
C SER A 587 -8.00 -10.89 16.14
N GLU A 588 -7.52 -9.69 16.48
CA GLU A 588 -6.46 -9.48 17.46
C GLU A 588 -7.02 -9.44 18.91
N TYR A 589 -6.24 -9.95 19.87
CA TYR A 589 -6.63 -10.02 21.28
C TYR A 589 -6.81 -8.61 21.88
N PRO A 590 -8.03 -8.25 22.34
CA PRO A 590 -8.31 -6.93 22.85
C PRO A 590 -7.88 -6.79 24.31
N HIS A 591 -7.62 -5.55 24.74
CA HIS A 591 -7.46 -5.25 26.17
C HIS A 591 -8.74 -5.62 26.93
N THR A 592 -8.54 -6.12 28.15
CA THR A 592 -9.61 -6.54 29.04
C THR A 592 -9.76 -5.54 30.18
N LYS A 593 -11.00 -5.23 30.54
CA LYS A 593 -11.31 -4.29 31.64
C LYS A 593 -10.64 -4.67 32.96
N GLU A 594 -10.45 -5.96 33.19
CA GLU A 594 -9.73 -6.44 34.36
C GLU A 594 -8.25 -6.03 34.35
N MET A 595 -7.58 -6.07 33.20
CA MET A 595 -6.19 -5.62 33.09
C MET A 595 -6.08 -4.08 33.14
N ASP A 596 -7.04 -3.37 32.55
CA ASP A 596 -7.17 -1.92 32.68
C ASP A 596 -7.34 -1.49 34.15
N LEU A 597 -8.14 -2.23 34.93
CA LEU A 597 -8.33 -1.96 36.36
C LEU A 597 -7.13 -2.41 37.21
N LEU A 598 -6.37 -3.41 36.79
CA LEU A 598 -5.15 -3.82 37.47
C LEU A 598 -4.10 -2.70 37.46
N MET A 599 -4.03 -1.92 36.36
CA MET A 599 -3.21 -0.70 36.27
C MET A 599 -3.58 0.31 37.36
N ASP A 600 -4.87 0.63 37.48
CA ASP A 600 -5.40 1.62 38.43
C ASP A 600 -5.13 1.20 39.89
N TYR A 601 -5.49 -0.04 40.25
CA TYR A 601 -5.53 -0.46 41.65
C TYR A 601 -4.20 -0.96 42.21
N GLY A 602 -3.32 -1.53 41.38
CA GLY A 602 -1.90 -1.68 41.71
C GLY A 602 -1.52 -2.55 42.92
N HIS A 603 -2.46 -3.31 43.48
CA HIS A 603 -2.20 -4.26 44.55
C HIS A 603 -1.93 -5.66 44.00
N GLU A 604 -1.26 -6.48 44.79
CA GLU A 604 -1.00 -7.88 44.46
C GLU A 604 -2.32 -8.65 44.27
N ASP A 605 -2.58 -8.99 43.01
CA ASP A 605 -3.50 -9.99 42.50
C ASP A 605 -5.00 -9.77 42.64
N GLU A 606 -5.47 -8.82 43.45
CA GLU A 606 -6.91 -8.54 43.60
C GLU A 606 -7.31 -7.12 43.20
N ILE A 607 -8.19 -7.02 42.20
CA ILE A 607 -8.91 -5.79 41.88
C ILE A 607 -10.01 -5.59 42.94
N PRO A 608 -10.02 -4.47 43.69
CA PRO A 608 -11.05 -4.17 44.68
C PRO A 608 -12.47 -4.12 44.09
N ILE A 609 -13.48 -4.23 44.97
CA ILE A 609 -14.90 -4.27 44.57
C ILE A 609 -15.37 -2.87 44.13
N ASP A 610 -15.12 -2.50 42.87
CA ASP A 610 -15.75 -1.34 42.24
C ASP A 610 -17.11 -1.73 41.62
N LYS A 611 -18.18 -1.35 42.32
CA LYS A 611 -19.57 -1.60 41.91
C LYS A 611 -20.00 -0.78 40.68
N GLY A 612 -19.25 0.25 40.30
CA GLY A 612 -19.54 1.14 39.16
C GLY A 612 -18.91 0.68 37.85
N ARG A 613 -17.62 0.32 37.86
CA ARG A 613 -16.85 0.08 36.61
C ARG A 613 -17.05 -1.29 35.97
N LEU A 614 -17.29 -2.33 36.76
CA LEU A 614 -17.33 -3.73 36.28
C LEU A 614 -18.72 -4.22 35.82
N GLY A 615 -19.78 -3.41 35.96
CA GLY A 615 -21.14 -3.71 35.46
C GLY A 615 -21.86 -4.91 36.12
N LYS A 616 -21.20 -5.69 36.97
CA LYS A 616 -21.78 -6.76 37.78
C LYS A 616 -21.49 -6.52 39.26
N LYS A 617 -22.47 -6.84 40.11
CA LYS A 617 -22.33 -6.83 41.57
C LYS A 617 -21.47 -8.02 42.05
N SER A 618 -20.16 -7.98 41.81
CA SER A 618 -19.25 -8.91 42.48
C SER A 618 -19.25 -8.61 43.99
N THR A 619 -19.33 -9.64 44.81
CA THR A 619 -19.25 -9.55 46.28
C THR A 619 -17.83 -9.82 46.80
N LYS A 620 -16.88 -10.13 45.90
CA LYS A 620 -15.46 -10.36 46.17
C LYS A 620 -14.60 -9.61 45.15
N GLY A 621 -13.34 -9.33 45.49
CA GLY A 621 -12.37 -8.80 44.53
C GLY A 621 -12.19 -9.74 43.34
N ILE A 622 -11.74 -9.21 42.21
CA ILE A 622 -11.41 -10.04 41.03
C ILE A 622 -9.95 -10.45 41.14
N LYS A 623 -9.71 -11.73 41.38
CA LYS A 623 -8.37 -12.30 41.32
C LYS A 623 -7.97 -12.58 39.88
N ILE A 624 -6.81 -12.07 39.44
CA ILE A 624 -6.27 -12.38 38.12
C ILE A 624 -5.47 -13.69 38.18
N PRO A 625 -5.69 -14.65 37.27
CA PRO A 625 -4.93 -15.89 37.27
C PRO A 625 -3.45 -15.66 36.96
N ARG A 626 -2.59 -16.47 37.60
CA ARG A 626 -1.14 -16.55 37.38
C ARG A 626 -0.74 -17.99 37.04
N ILE A 627 0.44 -18.16 36.47
CA ILE A 627 1.07 -19.44 36.12
C ILE A 627 2.06 -19.80 37.23
N PRO A 628 1.71 -20.68 38.19
CA PRO A 628 2.53 -20.90 39.37
C PRO A 628 3.89 -21.52 39.02
N GLY A 629 4.98 -20.97 39.54
CA GLY A 629 6.35 -21.42 39.27
C GLY A 629 6.93 -20.93 37.94
N SER A 630 6.20 -20.12 37.16
CA SER A 630 6.81 -19.39 36.03
C SER A 630 7.71 -18.27 36.52
N PHE A 631 8.74 -17.91 35.74
CA PHE A 631 9.62 -16.79 36.06
C PHE A 631 10.27 -16.14 34.83
N ILE A 632 10.79 -14.93 35.04
CA ILE A 632 11.70 -14.22 34.13
C ILE A 632 12.93 -13.82 34.92
N GLU A 633 14.11 -14.16 34.43
CA GLU A 633 15.41 -13.80 35.00
C GLU A 633 16.23 -13.05 33.93
N PHE A 634 16.88 -11.96 34.33
CA PHE A 634 17.75 -11.18 33.44
C PHE A 634 19.22 -11.42 33.75
N PHE A 635 20.01 -11.41 32.69
CA PHE A 635 21.46 -11.56 32.72
C PHE A 635 22.09 -10.34 32.07
N LYS A 636 23.28 -9.94 32.53
CA LYS A 636 24.09 -8.92 31.88
C LYS A 636 25.47 -9.48 31.59
N ASN A 637 25.80 -9.57 30.31
CA ASN A 637 27.05 -10.17 29.82
C ASN A 637 27.25 -11.58 30.43
N GLY A 638 26.17 -12.38 30.47
CA GLY A 638 26.16 -13.78 30.92
C GLY A 638 25.91 -13.98 32.43
N GLU A 639 26.14 -12.96 33.27
CA GLU A 639 25.96 -13.09 34.73
C GLU A 639 24.55 -12.68 35.18
N PRO A 640 23.92 -13.40 36.13
CA PRO A 640 22.58 -13.08 36.63
C PRO A 640 22.57 -11.72 37.35
N VAL A 641 21.57 -10.90 37.03
CA VAL A 641 21.48 -9.51 37.50
C VAL A 641 21.11 -9.40 38.99
N ALA A 642 20.49 -10.44 39.56
CA ALA A 642 20.13 -10.55 40.97
C ALA A 642 20.15 -12.01 41.41
N SER A 643 20.11 -12.26 42.72
CA SER A 643 20.07 -13.62 43.29
C SER A 643 18.73 -14.36 43.10
N GLU A 644 17.69 -13.63 42.72
CA GLU A 644 16.33 -14.12 42.52
C GLU A 644 15.78 -13.60 41.18
N PRO A 645 14.87 -14.35 40.51
CA PRO A 645 14.25 -13.89 39.26
C PRO A 645 13.60 -12.51 39.38
N ALA A 646 13.64 -11.74 38.29
CA ALA A 646 13.03 -10.42 38.24
C ALA A 646 11.51 -10.49 38.43
N TYR A 647 10.88 -11.52 37.86
CA TYR A 647 9.44 -11.76 37.98
C TYR A 647 9.18 -13.23 38.23
N THR A 648 8.20 -13.53 39.09
CA THR A 648 7.71 -14.89 39.37
C THR A 648 6.20 -14.90 39.23
N ASP A 649 5.64 -16.09 39.00
CA ASP A 649 4.20 -16.34 38.88
C ASP A 649 3.53 -15.39 37.86
N LEU A 650 4.02 -15.37 36.62
CA LEU A 650 3.51 -14.50 35.56
C LEU A 650 2.00 -14.65 35.36
N LEU A 651 1.31 -13.55 35.03
CA LEU A 651 -0.13 -13.56 34.72
C LEU A 651 -0.46 -14.56 33.60
N ASP A 652 -1.57 -15.28 33.75
CA ASP A 652 -2.00 -16.32 32.81
C ASP A 652 -2.38 -15.72 31.45
N TYR A 653 -1.71 -16.17 30.39
CA TYR A 653 -1.93 -15.69 29.02
C TYR A 653 -3.13 -16.34 28.34
N LEU A 654 -3.69 -17.42 28.90
CA LEU A 654 -4.81 -18.13 28.28
C LEU A 654 -6.14 -17.38 28.44
N PRO A 655 -6.99 -17.33 27.39
CA PRO A 655 -8.33 -16.76 27.46
C PRO A 655 -9.23 -17.44 28.51
N LYS A 656 -10.17 -16.65 29.08
CA LYS A 656 -10.95 -17.07 30.26
C LYS A 656 -12.04 -18.12 29.98
N LYS A 657 -12.31 -18.49 28.72
CA LYS A 657 -13.35 -19.47 28.34
C LYS A 657 -12.75 -20.64 27.56
N LYS A 658 -13.35 -21.83 27.75
CA LYS A 658 -13.16 -22.98 26.85
C LYS A 658 -14.24 -22.93 25.76
N GLN A 659 -13.98 -23.42 24.54
CA GLN A 659 -15.08 -23.61 23.59
C GLN A 659 -16.05 -24.68 24.16
N PRO A 660 -17.35 -24.56 23.87
CA PRO A 660 -18.31 -25.59 24.20
C PRO A 660 -18.10 -26.83 23.31
N GLU A 661 -17.77 -27.97 23.92
CA GLU A 661 -17.76 -29.27 23.25
C GLU A 661 -19.16 -29.53 22.63
N GLY A 662 -19.22 -29.67 21.30
CA GLY A 662 -20.43 -30.12 20.58
C GLY A 662 -21.52 -29.07 20.28
N ALA A 663 -21.23 -27.76 20.32
CA ALA A 663 -22.21 -26.74 19.93
C ALA A 663 -22.47 -26.72 18.41
N LYS A 664 -23.69 -27.05 17.98
CA LYS A 664 -24.10 -26.91 16.57
C LYS A 664 -24.00 -25.45 16.12
N ALA A 665 -23.29 -25.21 15.01
CA ALA A 665 -23.07 -23.88 14.45
C ALA A 665 -24.38 -23.11 14.22
N SER A 666 -24.62 -22.06 15.02
CA SER A 666 -25.73 -21.15 14.77
C SER A 666 -25.39 -20.22 13.60
N LYS A 667 -26.31 -20.06 12.63
CA LYS A 667 -26.13 -19.32 11.35
C LYS A 667 -25.86 -17.80 11.45
N LYS A 668 -25.30 -17.31 12.56
CA LYS A 668 -24.69 -16.00 12.73
C LYS A 668 -23.43 -16.16 13.57
N GLN A 669 -22.29 -16.17 12.90
CA GLN A 669 -20.98 -16.19 13.52
C GLN A 669 -20.66 -14.77 14.00
N ASP A 670 -20.86 -14.51 15.30
CA ASP A 670 -20.41 -13.27 15.91
C ASP A 670 -18.89 -13.33 16.04
N LEU A 671 -18.14 -12.62 15.19
CA LEU A 671 -16.66 -12.47 15.26
C LEU A 671 -16.15 -12.16 16.68
N LYS A 672 -16.99 -11.52 17.50
CA LYS A 672 -16.72 -11.18 18.90
C LYS A 672 -16.67 -12.38 19.85
N LYS A 673 -17.02 -13.59 19.40
CA LYS A 673 -16.91 -14.85 20.17
C LYS A 673 -15.61 -15.61 19.89
N ASP A 674 -14.93 -15.35 18.76
CA ASP A 674 -13.70 -16.06 18.41
C ASP A 674 -12.52 -15.66 19.33
N LEU A 675 -12.55 -14.42 19.83
CA LEU A 675 -11.60 -13.84 20.79
C LEU A 675 -11.73 -14.37 22.24
N ASP A 676 -12.72 -15.22 22.52
CA ASP A 676 -12.84 -15.90 23.81
C ASP A 676 -11.90 -17.12 23.95
N TYR A 677 -11.13 -17.46 22.90
CA TYR A 677 -10.38 -18.71 22.78
C TYR A 677 -8.93 -18.52 22.29
N ASP A 678 -8.08 -19.51 22.60
CA ASP A 678 -6.70 -19.64 22.09
C ASP A 678 -6.74 -20.06 20.61
N ASP A 679 -5.90 -19.49 19.74
CA ASP A 679 -5.81 -19.82 18.31
C ASP A 679 -4.43 -20.44 17.92
N GLY A 680 -3.64 -20.79 18.93
CA GLY A 680 -2.23 -21.20 18.81
C GLY A 680 -1.25 -20.05 19.09
N THR A 681 -1.69 -18.79 19.02
CA THR A 681 -0.82 -17.60 19.12
C THR A 681 -0.86 -16.87 20.47
N CYS A 682 -1.55 -17.43 21.48
CA CYS A 682 -1.36 -16.95 22.86
C CYS A 682 0.03 -17.35 23.40
N GLY A 683 0.63 -16.54 24.27
CA GLY A 683 1.92 -16.81 24.91
C GLY A 683 2.66 -15.54 25.30
N TYR A 684 3.95 -15.68 25.65
CA TYR A 684 4.87 -14.57 25.91
C TYR A 684 5.88 -14.43 24.77
N TYR A 685 5.89 -13.26 24.14
CA TYR A 685 6.77 -12.85 23.06
C TYR A 685 7.94 -12.01 23.60
N PRO A 686 9.19 -12.35 23.28
CA PRO A 686 10.32 -11.42 23.31
C PRO A 686 9.95 -10.05 22.72
N MET A 687 10.19 -8.99 23.49
CA MET A 687 9.83 -7.62 23.14
C MET A 687 10.96 -6.67 23.53
N VAL A 688 11.30 -5.78 22.61
CA VAL A 688 12.26 -4.70 22.86
C VAL A 688 11.59 -3.37 22.55
N SER A 689 11.87 -2.37 23.38
CA SER A 689 11.37 -1.01 23.23
C SER A 689 12.50 -0.02 23.12
N LEU A 690 12.35 0.93 22.22
CA LEU A 690 13.34 1.92 21.82
C LEU A 690 12.77 3.34 22.03
N TYR A 691 13.64 4.32 22.23
CA TYR A 691 13.30 5.73 22.41
C TYR A 691 14.45 6.60 21.85
N LYS A 692 14.13 7.64 21.07
CA LYS A 692 15.04 8.68 20.56
C LYS A 692 16.40 8.16 20.06
N GLY A 693 16.38 7.34 19.02
CA GLY A 693 17.59 6.74 18.44
C GLY A 693 18.08 5.51 19.20
N GLY A 694 17.28 4.97 20.12
CA GLY A 694 17.53 3.67 20.73
C GLY A 694 17.67 2.59 19.66
N GLN A 695 18.71 1.77 19.76
CA GLN A 695 19.04 0.69 18.83
C GLN A 695 19.44 -0.57 19.59
N ALA A 696 18.94 -1.72 19.13
CA ALA A 696 19.27 -3.02 19.72
C ALA A 696 19.20 -4.17 18.71
N THR A 697 20.07 -5.17 18.89
CA THR A 697 20.15 -6.38 18.07
C THR A 697 19.72 -7.61 18.87
N LEU A 698 18.76 -8.37 18.35
CA LEU A 698 18.34 -9.67 18.88
C LEU A 698 19.33 -10.77 18.46
N ASN A 699 19.80 -11.55 19.43
CA ASN A 699 20.44 -12.83 19.20
C ASN A 699 19.57 -13.97 19.81
N PRO A 700 18.87 -14.77 18.98
CA PRO A 700 18.01 -15.86 19.46
C PRO A 700 18.80 -17.12 19.88
N GLY A 701 20.12 -17.17 19.68
CA GLY A 701 20.94 -18.37 19.81
C GLY A 701 20.96 -19.23 18.54
N PRO A 702 21.54 -20.45 18.58
CA PRO A 702 22.17 -21.09 19.75
C PRO A 702 23.53 -20.49 20.15
N GLU A 703 24.16 -19.73 19.26
CA GLU A 703 25.47 -19.11 19.47
C GLU A 703 25.33 -17.81 20.26
N PHE A 704 25.38 -17.92 21.59
CA PHE A 704 25.31 -16.78 22.51
C PHE A 704 26.65 -16.10 22.66
N ALA A 705 26.65 -14.76 22.69
CA ALA A 705 27.85 -13.97 22.97
C ALA A 705 28.28 -14.14 24.45
N TYR A 706 27.30 -14.27 25.34
CA TYR A 706 27.46 -14.54 26.76
C TYR A 706 26.41 -15.55 27.24
N PRO A 707 26.68 -16.86 27.08
CA PRO A 707 25.83 -17.93 27.61
C PRO A 707 25.50 -17.69 29.10
N PRO A 708 24.24 -17.92 29.53
CA PRO A 708 23.80 -17.55 30.87
C PRO A 708 24.43 -18.46 31.92
N ASN A 709 25.03 -17.85 32.95
CA ASN A 709 25.50 -18.52 34.15
C ASN A 709 24.29 -18.95 35.01
N THR A 710 23.59 -19.99 34.57
CA THR A 710 22.37 -20.50 35.19
C THR A 710 22.42 -22.01 35.43
N LYS A 711 21.76 -22.45 36.50
CA LYS A 711 21.53 -23.86 36.83
C LYS A 711 20.32 -24.47 36.09
N HIS A 712 19.54 -23.64 35.41
CA HIS A 712 18.31 -24.07 34.75
C HIS A 712 18.61 -24.59 33.35
N ALA A 713 18.12 -25.79 33.02
CA ALA A 713 18.13 -26.27 31.64
C ALA A 713 17.22 -25.37 30.78
N TYR A 714 17.73 -24.93 29.63
CA TYR A 714 17.06 -24.02 28.70
C TYR A 714 17.29 -24.46 27.25
N LYS A 715 16.40 -24.00 26.37
CA LYS A 715 16.60 -24.04 24.91
C LYS A 715 16.92 -22.63 24.41
N PRO A 716 17.73 -22.47 23.35
CA PRO A 716 17.82 -21.19 22.67
C PRO A 716 16.47 -20.83 22.06
N LEU A 717 16.18 -19.53 21.96
CA LEU A 717 14.95 -19.05 21.34
C LEU A 717 14.87 -19.46 19.85
N SER A 718 16.00 -19.65 19.17
CA SER A 718 16.08 -20.14 17.78
C SER A 718 15.23 -21.39 17.53
N ASP A 719 15.26 -22.36 18.46
CA ASP A 719 14.52 -23.63 18.35
C ASP A 719 13.01 -23.40 18.26
N ARG A 720 12.52 -22.29 18.84
CA ARG A 720 11.10 -21.96 18.86
C ARG A 720 10.54 -21.67 17.47
N PHE A 721 11.37 -21.33 16.47
CA PHE A 721 10.92 -21.18 15.08
C PHE A 721 10.34 -22.50 14.56
N GLY A 722 11.13 -23.57 14.53
CA GLY A 722 10.66 -24.86 14.02
C GLY A 722 9.47 -25.41 14.79
N GLU A 723 9.48 -25.27 16.13
CA GLU A 723 8.39 -25.75 16.98
C GLU A 723 7.08 -24.98 16.77
N PHE A 724 7.12 -23.64 16.69
CA PHE A 724 5.91 -22.84 16.48
C PHE A 724 5.31 -23.06 15.10
N TRP A 725 6.14 -23.13 14.06
CA TRP A 725 5.65 -23.31 12.70
C TRP A 725 5.13 -24.73 12.44
N GLU A 726 5.67 -25.77 13.09
CA GLU A 726 5.05 -27.11 13.07
C GLU A 726 3.77 -27.17 13.91
N GLU A 727 3.70 -26.52 15.08
CA GLU A 727 2.43 -26.37 15.83
C GLU A 727 1.33 -25.72 14.97
N MET A 728 1.66 -24.66 14.24
CA MET A 728 0.75 -23.99 13.32
C MET A 728 0.35 -24.88 12.14
N ARG A 729 1.31 -25.62 11.56
CA ARG A 729 1.07 -26.56 10.46
C ARG A 729 0.13 -27.71 10.88
N LEU A 730 0.33 -28.28 12.06
CA LEU A 730 -0.53 -29.34 12.61
C LEU A 730 -1.96 -28.84 12.86
N LEU A 731 -2.12 -27.60 13.32
CA LEU A 731 -3.45 -26.98 13.47
C LEU A 731 -4.17 -26.77 12.14
N ASP A 732 -3.45 -26.32 11.11
CA ASP A 732 -4.00 -26.12 9.76
C ASP A 732 -4.29 -27.47 9.07
N ASP A 733 -3.46 -28.51 9.27
CA ASP A 733 -3.70 -29.87 8.77
C ASP A 733 -4.96 -30.46 9.41
N GLU A 734 -5.14 -30.29 10.73
CA GLU A 734 -6.33 -30.76 11.44
C GLU A 734 -7.59 -30.00 10.97
N ALA A 735 -7.48 -28.71 10.65
CA ALA A 735 -8.56 -27.92 10.05
C ALA A 735 -8.90 -28.38 8.62
N CYS A 736 -7.88 -28.67 7.82
CA CYS A 736 -8.01 -29.16 6.44
C CYS A 736 -8.71 -30.53 6.38
N ALA A 737 -8.44 -31.40 7.35
CA ALA A 737 -9.10 -32.69 7.53
C ALA A 737 -10.56 -32.59 8.01
N GLU A 738 -10.91 -31.55 8.79
CA GLU A 738 -12.29 -31.29 9.23
C GLU A 738 -13.18 -30.69 8.12
N LEU A 739 -12.60 -30.04 7.11
CA LEU A 739 -13.35 -29.52 5.96
C LEU A 739 -13.94 -30.66 5.12
N PRO A 740 -15.20 -30.58 4.66
CA PRO A 740 -15.76 -31.57 3.74
C PRO A 740 -15.03 -31.55 2.40
N ASP A 741 -14.90 -32.73 1.78
CA ASP A 741 -14.35 -32.83 0.43
C ASP A 741 -15.36 -32.29 -0.61
N VAL A 742 -14.83 -31.83 -1.75
CA VAL A 742 -15.42 -30.75 -2.59
C VAL A 742 -16.63 -31.19 -3.45
N ALA A 743 -17.37 -32.22 -3.05
CA ALA A 743 -18.52 -32.72 -3.79
C ALA A 743 -19.83 -31.94 -3.56
N ASP A 744 -20.07 -31.43 -2.34
CA ASP A 744 -21.43 -31.04 -1.90
C ASP A 744 -21.54 -29.64 -1.23
N VAL A 745 -20.51 -28.79 -1.31
CA VAL A 745 -20.54 -27.44 -0.70
C VAL A 745 -20.34 -26.35 -1.75
N LEU A 746 -21.34 -25.46 -1.86
CA LEU A 746 -21.22 -24.16 -2.54
C LEU A 746 -20.07 -23.36 -1.93
N ILE A 747 -18.92 -23.38 -2.60
CA ILE A 747 -17.79 -22.51 -2.28
C ILE A 747 -18.27 -21.06 -2.46
N PRO A 748 -18.13 -20.17 -1.46
CA PRO A 748 -18.35 -18.74 -1.67
C PRO A 748 -17.42 -18.25 -2.79
N GLN A 749 -17.93 -17.51 -3.78
CA GLN A 749 -17.15 -17.10 -4.97
C GLN A 749 -15.77 -16.53 -4.61
N SER A 750 -15.71 -15.75 -3.53
CA SER A 750 -14.47 -15.20 -2.97
C SER A 750 -13.38 -16.22 -2.62
N ILE A 751 -13.68 -17.49 -2.32
CA ILE A 751 -12.64 -18.50 -2.02
C ILE A 751 -12.12 -19.16 -3.30
N ALA A 752 -12.97 -19.39 -4.30
CA ALA A 752 -12.55 -19.92 -5.59
C ALA A 752 -11.66 -18.92 -6.37
N GLU A 753 -12.00 -17.63 -6.28
CA GLU A 753 -11.18 -16.51 -6.79
C GLU A 753 -9.81 -16.43 -6.09
N LEU A 754 -9.71 -16.83 -4.81
CA LEU A 754 -8.46 -16.85 -4.05
C LEU A 754 -7.59 -18.08 -4.35
N SER A 755 -8.19 -19.23 -4.66
CA SER A 755 -7.46 -20.46 -5.00
C SER A 755 -7.03 -20.53 -6.46
N GLY A 756 -7.47 -19.59 -7.32
CA GLY A 756 -7.12 -19.53 -8.73
C GLY A 756 -7.70 -20.67 -9.58
N THR A 757 -8.74 -21.35 -9.07
CA THR A 757 -9.33 -22.54 -9.70
C THR A 757 -10.64 -22.21 -10.42
N ASP A 758 -10.54 -21.58 -11.59
CA ASP A 758 -11.66 -21.50 -12.53
C ASP A 758 -11.89 -22.87 -13.18
N GLN A 759 -12.76 -23.69 -12.57
CA GLN A 759 -13.32 -24.85 -13.24
C GLN A 759 -14.53 -24.44 -14.07
N GLN A 760 -14.36 -24.49 -15.40
CA GLN A 760 -15.47 -24.51 -16.35
C GLN A 760 -16.42 -25.67 -16.01
N PHE A 761 -17.56 -25.36 -15.42
CA PHE A 761 -18.62 -26.34 -15.21
C PHE A 761 -19.16 -26.81 -16.56
N TYR A 762 -18.92 -28.08 -16.90
CA TYR A 762 -19.65 -28.74 -17.97
C TYR A 762 -21.14 -28.75 -17.64
N GLY A 763 -21.89 -27.91 -18.34
CA GLY A 763 -23.34 -27.82 -18.19
C GLY A 763 -24.02 -29.16 -18.47
N THR A 764 -24.96 -29.53 -17.60
CA THR A 764 -25.78 -30.74 -17.72
C THR A 764 -26.70 -30.66 -18.94
N GLY A 765 -26.22 -31.13 -20.09
CA GLY A 765 -27.03 -31.33 -21.30
C GLY A 765 -27.88 -32.59 -21.18
N SER A 766 -29.10 -32.46 -20.64
CA SER A 766 -30.10 -33.54 -20.68
C SER A 766 -30.58 -33.75 -22.11
N VAL A 767 -30.41 -34.96 -22.65
CA VAL A 767 -31.12 -35.42 -23.85
C VAL A 767 -31.64 -36.82 -23.57
N ASP A 768 -32.97 -36.98 -23.62
CA ASP A 768 -33.64 -38.24 -23.30
C ASP A 768 -33.39 -39.35 -24.33
N GLY A 769 -33.33 -40.59 -23.85
CA GLY A 769 -33.81 -41.74 -24.63
C GLY A 769 -32.77 -42.62 -25.33
N ALA A 770 -31.91 -43.32 -24.59
CA ALA A 770 -31.39 -44.63 -25.04
C ALA A 770 -30.91 -45.53 -23.87
N THR A 771 -31.61 -46.64 -23.65
CA THR A 771 -31.15 -47.83 -22.91
C THR A 771 -31.83 -49.07 -23.50
N PRO A 772 -31.28 -50.29 -23.36
CA PRO A 772 -29.87 -50.65 -23.17
C PRO A 772 -29.44 -51.84 -24.07
N THR A 773 -28.13 -52.08 -24.21
CA THR A 773 -27.61 -53.44 -24.50
C THR A 773 -26.14 -53.59 -24.08
N ALA A 774 -25.84 -54.60 -23.28
CA ALA A 774 -24.48 -55.03 -22.97
C ALA A 774 -24.13 -56.32 -23.73
N PRO A 775 -22.85 -56.53 -24.06
CA PRO A 775 -22.31 -57.88 -24.22
C PRO A 775 -21.06 -58.12 -23.35
N LYS A 776 -21.08 -59.23 -22.59
CA LYS A 776 -19.90 -60.09 -22.34
C LYS A 776 -19.75 -61.04 -23.56
N PRO A 777 -18.63 -61.78 -23.81
CA PRO A 777 -17.57 -62.25 -22.88
C PRO A 777 -16.15 -61.98 -23.46
N ASP A 778 -15.02 -62.68 -23.19
CA ASP A 778 -14.71 -63.91 -22.44
C ASP A 778 -13.24 -63.96 -21.93
N VAL A 779 -12.81 -65.10 -21.37
CA VAL A 779 -11.47 -65.43 -20.84
C VAL A 779 -10.58 -66.10 -21.89
N THR A 780 -9.26 -65.81 -21.91
CA THR A 780 -8.12 -66.79 -21.92
C THR A 780 -6.77 -66.18 -22.33
N SER A 781 -5.72 -66.37 -21.50
CA SER A 781 -4.37 -66.89 -21.83
C SER A 781 -3.26 -66.37 -20.89
N GLN A 782 -2.50 -67.32 -20.31
CA GLN A 782 -1.14 -67.18 -19.75
C GLN A 782 -0.24 -68.13 -20.58
N PRO A 783 1.10 -67.90 -20.73
CA PRO A 783 2.09 -68.42 -19.76
C PRO A 783 3.43 -67.61 -19.74
N PRO A 784 4.58 -68.08 -19.18
CA PRO A 784 4.84 -69.07 -18.11
C PRO A 784 5.70 -68.53 -16.92
N GLU A 785 5.89 -69.36 -15.89
CA GLU A 785 6.89 -69.22 -14.80
C GLU A 785 8.07 -70.23 -14.92
N VAL A 786 8.97 -70.23 -13.90
CA VAL A 786 9.89 -71.31 -13.44
C VAL A 786 11.36 -71.18 -13.90
N PRO A 787 12.41 -71.47 -13.07
CA PRO A 787 12.46 -72.00 -11.68
C PRO A 787 13.24 -71.17 -10.62
N MET A 788 13.06 -71.51 -9.34
CA MET A 788 14.00 -71.22 -8.23
C MET A 788 14.97 -72.40 -7.97
N GLN A 789 16.12 -72.13 -7.34
CA GLN A 789 16.89 -73.11 -6.55
C GLN A 789 17.51 -72.46 -5.30
N ASP A 790 17.06 -72.94 -4.13
CA ASP A 790 17.73 -73.32 -2.87
C ASP A 790 19.19 -72.86 -2.57
N VAL A 791 19.64 -72.69 -1.31
CA VAL A 791 19.07 -72.57 0.06
C VAL A 791 20.25 -72.14 0.96
N GLN A 792 20.05 -71.25 1.94
CA GLN A 792 20.58 -71.44 3.31
C GLN A 792 20.05 -70.38 4.30
N MET A 793 19.41 -70.85 5.37
CA MET A 793 19.08 -70.03 6.54
C MET A 793 20.21 -70.12 7.58
N GLN A 794 20.54 -69.00 8.21
CA GLN A 794 21.02 -68.98 9.59
C GLN A 794 20.29 -67.87 10.35
N GLU A 795 19.66 -68.23 11.45
CA GLU A 795 18.98 -67.31 12.36
C GLU A 795 19.99 -66.46 13.13
N ARG A 796 19.74 -65.15 13.26
CA ARG A 796 20.21 -64.39 14.44
C ARG A 796 19.42 -63.09 14.65
N GLN A 797 18.71 -63.08 15.77
CA GLN A 797 18.38 -61.98 16.70
C GLN A 797 18.00 -60.58 16.16
N GLU A 798 16.90 -60.07 16.72
CA GLU A 798 16.35 -58.72 16.52
C GLU A 798 17.27 -57.62 17.04
N GLU A 799 17.64 -56.66 16.19
CA GLU A 799 17.91 -55.27 16.58
C GLU A 799 17.35 -54.31 15.50
N LEU A 800 16.70 -53.23 15.93
CA LEU A 800 16.13 -52.19 15.06
C LEU A 800 17.23 -51.23 14.57
N PRO A 801 17.38 -50.98 13.24
CA PRO A 801 18.23 -49.93 12.75
C PRO A 801 17.49 -48.59 12.64
N ASP A 802 18.21 -47.53 13.02
CA ASP A 802 17.88 -46.12 12.83
C ASP A 802 17.66 -45.76 11.34
N HIS A 803 16.67 -44.90 11.07
CA HIS A 803 16.39 -44.33 9.76
C HIS A 803 16.38 -42.81 9.81
N SER A 804 17.57 -42.26 10.06
CA SER A 804 17.93 -40.88 9.75
C SER A 804 17.90 -40.64 8.22
N HIS A 805 16.75 -40.19 7.70
CA HIS A 805 16.69 -39.65 6.35
C HIS A 805 17.20 -38.21 6.32
N GLN A 806 18.28 -38.02 5.57
CA GLN A 806 19.03 -36.78 5.45
C GLN A 806 18.16 -35.66 4.85
N PHE A 807 18.00 -34.56 5.59
CA PHE A 807 17.76 -33.27 4.96
C PHE A 807 19.04 -32.86 4.23
N ILE A 808 18.95 -32.64 2.92
CA ILE A 808 20.03 -32.03 2.14
C ILE A 808 19.91 -30.51 2.36
N PRO A 809 20.88 -29.85 2.99
CA PRO A 809 20.88 -28.40 3.08
C PRO A 809 21.36 -27.83 1.74
N ASN A 810 20.51 -27.07 1.05
CA ASN A 810 20.97 -26.20 -0.04
C ASN A 810 21.77 -25.03 0.58
N VAL A 811 23.04 -25.29 0.86
CA VAL A 811 24.06 -24.27 1.07
C VAL A 811 24.61 -23.91 -0.30
N ASP A 812 23.99 -22.92 -0.93
CA ASP A 812 24.61 -22.02 -1.92
C ASP A 812 23.63 -20.86 -2.19
N ILE A 813 24.13 -19.76 -2.75
CA ILE A 813 23.45 -18.46 -2.90
C ILE A 813 23.29 -17.70 -1.57
N LEU A 814 24.45 -17.41 -0.94
CA LEU A 814 24.69 -16.14 -0.26
C LEU A 814 25.73 -15.36 -1.09
N ASN A 815 25.32 -14.89 -2.26
CA ASN A 815 25.96 -13.87 -3.10
C ASN A 815 25.10 -13.64 -4.35
N GLU A 816 24.03 -12.85 -4.20
CA GLU A 816 23.32 -12.10 -5.26
C GLU A 816 22.38 -11.08 -4.60
#